data_AF-A0A2A4FAE9-F1
#
_entry.id   AF-A0A2A4FAE9-F1
#
_cell.length_a   1.000
_cell.length_b   1.000
_cell.length_c   1.000
_cell.angle_alpha   90.00
_cell.angle_beta   90.00
_cell.angle_gamma   90.00
#
_symmetry.space_group_name_H-M   'P 1'
#
loop_
_entity.id
_entity.type
_entity.pdbx_description
1 polymer ?
#
loop_
_entity_poly.entity_id
_entity_poly.type
_entity_poly.pdbx_seq_one_letter_code
_entity_poly.pdbx_strand_id
1 'polypeptide(L)'
;MPKFISATHDKATLTVQYVADNGDILLRSGGTIPWRFNNPGDMRPPPIRKGKRPPGVVRTHIGIGDSKSGEFYIFPDYDTGWKEKFALLRRKYNAMSISDAMYVYAPPEENDTERYIAAICKGTGYDRKRRLDSMSDAELEAMMTVMKQHEGYNNLVNTRHEQWIRTASVTLSDGAKPIPDQKVVVRSKGKDVVAKTDKTGQLPLMPFAAAGEQIQLFIEHSEGLKQIGEIVTQAKSAAYVFFHDLITVSAPTGSHFAKDPVRHDKPAGFRYRIVSGDTLGKIAAKFKVSVEQLQKDNHLHSTRIFAGDYLYINMPKPEDGHASHSRTKPKPEAAPKPEAAPKPASSGRGGAHGSGSVSNEKEGDLSDIVASVLGTEKPASASGAPGAASQPKPAGRAGEAHPSAGASHGEVARAEAPHTESDAAAASAPAASSLPADAAKSGNADATLDRSKQGQGHPVAVVNGDSQEAPWMAFAIEQAKLWHGQKEDVITKTINYHHEVGSALKSLVGDGNPWCASFVNWCLKKAKYKMTAAPPDSQSFRHSGNFVKIDKPVFGAVAVYKHRKGGHAAFVYAQTSTGAPILLGGNQSDAINFGMQLPSELKGFYVPAAYLKFAQEQLAKGVKLETSTPKDLNDEFHITFSKKKKNADR
;
A
#
# COMPACT_ATOMS: atom_id res chain seq x y z
N MET A 1 -9.86 -6.44 -9.81
CA MET A 1 -10.87 -5.63 -9.09
C MET A 1 -10.13 -4.83 -8.02
N PRO A 2 -10.59 -3.63 -7.65
CA PRO A 2 -10.05 -2.91 -6.50
C PRO A 2 -10.17 -3.77 -5.23
N LYS A 3 -9.26 -3.58 -4.27
CA LYS A 3 -9.24 -4.30 -2.99
C LYS A 3 -9.70 -3.36 -1.88
N PHE A 4 -10.71 -3.76 -1.10
CA PHE A 4 -11.12 -2.96 0.05
C PHE A 4 -10.10 -3.03 1.19
N ILE A 5 -9.77 -1.87 1.76
CA ILE A 5 -8.73 -1.67 2.78
C ILE A 5 -9.29 -1.20 4.13
N SER A 6 -10.44 -0.54 4.14
CA SER A 6 -11.20 -0.16 5.33
C SER A 6 -12.69 -0.23 5.05
N ALA A 7 -13.50 -0.44 6.10
CA ALA A 7 -14.95 -0.36 6.01
C ALA A 7 -15.58 0.21 7.28
N THR A 8 -16.61 1.04 7.10
CA THR A 8 -17.45 1.60 8.16
C THR A 8 -18.92 1.23 7.92
N HIS A 9 -19.73 1.19 8.98
CA HIS A 9 -21.17 0.89 8.89
C HIS A 9 -21.97 1.98 9.59
N ASP A 10 -22.86 2.63 8.85
CA ASP A 10 -23.87 3.50 9.43
C ASP A 10 -25.05 2.68 9.95
N LYS A 11 -25.32 2.80 11.25
CA LYS A 11 -26.41 2.13 11.94
C LYS A 11 -27.79 2.73 11.65
N ALA A 12 -27.86 3.99 11.16
CA ALA A 12 -29.11 4.67 10.84
C ALA A 12 -29.69 4.22 9.49
N THR A 13 -28.89 4.24 8.42
CA THR A 13 -29.28 3.78 7.07
C THR A 13 -29.04 2.29 6.82
N LEU A 14 -28.33 1.60 7.73
CA LEU A 14 -27.86 0.22 7.57
C LEU A 14 -26.93 0.01 6.36
N THR A 15 -26.19 1.07 5.98
CA THR A 15 -25.25 1.07 4.84
C THR A 15 -23.84 0.77 5.31
N VAL A 16 -23.13 -0.11 4.59
CA VAL A 16 -21.67 -0.26 4.72
C VAL A 16 -20.99 0.59 3.66
N GLN A 17 -20.03 1.42 4.07
CA GLN A 17 -19.10 2.11 3.19
C GLN A 17 -17.79 1.33 3.18
N TYR A 18 -17.45 0.75 2.03
CA TYR A 18 -16.15 0.15 1.76
C TYR A 18 -15.24 1.16 1.05
N VAL A 19 -13.99 1.27 1.48
CA VAL A 19 -12.96 2.08 0.81
C VAL A 19 -11.95 1.16 0.15
N ALA A 20 -11.68 1.40 -1.14
CA ALA A 20 -10.71 0.66 -1.93
C ALA A 20 -9.28 1.21 -1.85
N ASP A 21 -8.32 0.37 -2.19
CA ASP A 21 -6.90 0.69 -2.39
C ASP A 21 -6.64 1.77 -3.46
N ASN A 22 -7.52 1.90 -4.45
CA ASN A 22 -7.49 2.97 -5.46
C ASN A 22 -8.30 4.23 -5.07
N GLY A 23 -8.85 4.29 -3.86
CA GLY A 23 -9.67 5.42 -3.38
C GLY A 23 -11.13 5.42 -3.82
N ASP A 24 -11.60 4.46 -4.65
CA ASP A 24 -13.04 4.31 -4.91
C ASP A 24 -13.78 3.90 -3.63
N ILE A 25 -15.03 4.34 -3.50
CA ILE A 25 -15.95 3.90 -2.46
C ILE A 25 -17.00 2.97 -3.06
N LEU A 26 -17.32 1.87 -2.37
CA LEU A 26 -18.54 1.11 -2.58
C LEU A 26 -19.47 1.31 -1.37
N LEU A 27 -20.65 1.90 -1.59
CA LEU A 27 -21.75 1.84 -0.65
C LEU A 27 -22.55 0.56 -0.89
N ARG A 28 -22.83 -0.19 0.17
CA ARG A 28 -23.61 -1.44 0.14
C ARG A 28 -24.73 -1.38 1.19
N SER A 29 -25.98 -1.39 0.75
CA SER A 29 -27.17 -1.28 1.60
C SER A 29 -28.22 -2.35 1.30
N GLY A 30 -29.18 -2.51 2.22
CA GLY A 30 -30.18 -3.57 2.19
C GLY A 30 -29.59 -4.98 2.31
N GLY A 31 -30.28 -6.01 1.82
CA GLY A 31 -29.88 -7.41 2.03
C GLY A 31 -29.75 -7.81 3.52
N THR A 32 -28.97 -8.86 3.81
CA THR A 32 -28.66 -9.32 5.18
C THR A 32 -27.30 -8.79 5.69
N ILE A 33 -27.12 -8.74 7.01
CA ILE A 33 -25.82 -8.41 7.65
C ILE A 33 -24.67 -9.29 7.12
N PRO A 34 -24.77 -10.63 7.10
CA PRO A 34 -23.71 -11.50 6.61
C PRO A 34 -23.25 -11.16 5.19
N TRP A 35 -24.19 -10.80 4.29
CA TRP A 35 -23.83 -10.31 2.95
C TRP A 35 -23.23 -8.90 2.99
N ARG A 36 -23.89 -7.93 3.66
CA ARG A 36 -23.39 -6.55 3.71
C ARG A 36 -21.95 -6.47 4.21
N PHE A 37 -21.60 -7.31 5.18
CA PHE A 37 -20.32 -7.25 5.89
C PHE A 37 -19.26 -8.23 5.32
N ASN A 38 -19.54 -8.93 4.21
CA ASN A 38 -18.71 -10.05 3.70
C ASN A 38 -18.42 -11.12 4.77
N ASN A 39 -19.35 -11.34 5.71
CA ASN A 39 -19.15 -12.14 6.92
C ASN A 39 -20.08 -13.37 6.91
N PRO A 40 -19.79 -14.43 6.13
CA PRO A 40 -20.69 -15.58 5.93
C PRO A 40 -20.85 -16.50 7.16
N GLY A 41 -20.55 -16.00 8.36
CA GLY A 41 -20.74 -16.68 9.64
C GLY A 41 -21.04 -15.76 10.81
N ASP A 42 -21.42 -14.50 10.55
CA ASP A 42 -21.75 -13.51 11.59
C ASP A 42 -20.74 -13.48 12.75
N MET A 43 -19.45 -13.55 12.38
CA MET A 43 -18.35 -13.55 13.33
C MET A 43 -18.26 -12.20 14.04
N ARG A 44 -18.28 -12.24 15.38
CA ARG A 44 -18.29 -11.07 16.26
C ARG A 44 -16.87 -10.72 16.76
N PRO A 45 -16.55 -9.43 16.96
CA PRO A 45 -15.35 -9.03 17.70
C PRO A 45 -15.43 -9.45 19.18
N PRO A 46 -14.29 -9.57 19.89
CA PRO A 46 -14.34 -9.84 21.32
C PRO A 46 -14.96 -8.67 22.08
N PRO A 47 -15.76 -8.93 23.14
CA PRO A 47 -16.48 -7.89 23.87
C PRO A 47 -15.52 -6.93 24.57
N ILE A 48 -15.91 -5.65 24.61
CA ILE A 48 -15.16 -4.60 25.31
C ILE A 48 -15.12 -4.91 26.81
N ARG A 49 -13.93 -4.87 27.42
CA ARG A 49 -13.71 -5.11 28.84
C ARG A 49 -12.94 -3.94 29.45
N LYS A 50 -13.44 -3.36 30.54
CA LYS A 50 -12.87 -2.16 31.20
C LYS A 50 -12.58 -1.01 30.21
N GLY A 51 -13.53 -0.73 29.31
CA GLY A 51 -13.43 0.35 28.31
C GLY A 51 -12.45 0.11 27.15
N LYS A 52 -11.86 -1.08 27.01
CA LYS A 52 -10.97 -1.43 25.89
C LYS A 52 -11.36 -2.77 25.26
N ARG A 53 -11.29 -2.86 23.93
CA ARG A 53 -11.40 -4.15 23.23
C ARG A 53 -10.07 -4.91 23.38
N PRO A 54 -10.06 -6.16 23.86
CA PRO A 54 -8.83 -6.97 23.87
C PRO A 54 -8.42 -7.32 22.43
N PRO A 55 -7.13 -7.57 22.15
CA PRO A 55 -6.67 -7.87 20.80
C PRO A 55 -7.38 -9.12 20.24
N GLY A 56 -8.05 -8.96 19.11
CA GLY A 56 -8.73 -10.06 18.41
C GLY A 56 -7.74 -11.03 17.77
N VAL A 57 -8.19 -12.28 17.59
CA VAL A 57 -7.42 -13.29 16.84
C VAL A 57 -7.60 -13.12 15.33
N VAL A 58 -8.83 -12.79 14.90
CA VAL A 58 -9.11 -12.33 13.53
C VAL A 58 -8.44 -10.97 13.33
N ARG A 59 -7.55 -10.87 12.33
CA ARG A 59 -6.82 -9.63 11.98
C ARG A 59 -7.00 -9.20 10.53
N THR A 60 -7.76 -9.97 9.76
CA THR A 60 -8.04 -9.76 8.33
C THR A 60 -9.33 -8.97 8.08
N HIS A 61 -10.07 -8.63 9.14
CA HIS A 61 -11.19 -7.72 9.06
C HIS A 61 -10.71 -6.30 8.75
N ILE A 62 -11.50 -5.55 7.98
CA ILE A 62 -11.23 -4.15 7.62
C ILE A 62 -12.18 -3.16 8.30
N GLY A 63 -13.17 -3.68 9.05
CA GLY A 63 -14.10 -2.88 9.84
C GLY A 63 -14.78 -3.70 10.93
N ILE A 64 -15.58 -3.00 11.76
CA ILE A 64 -16.59 -3.58 12.65
C ILE A 64 -17.88 -2.81 12.39
N GLY A 65 -18.99 -3.53 12.19
CA GLY A 65 -20.32 -2.93 12.07
C GLY A 65 -21.16 -3.20 13.31
N ASP A 66 -21.72 -2.15 13.89
CA ASP A 66 -22.67 -2.23 15.00
C ASP A 66 -24.12 -2.34 14.48
N SER A 67 -24.96 -3.11 15.16
CA SER A 67 -26.32 -3.46 14.76
C SER A 67 -27.28 -3.55 15.96
N LYS A 68 -28.53 -3.98 15.75
CA LYS A 68 -29.48 -4.23 16.86
C LYS A 68 -29.13 -5.50 17.64
N SER A 69 -28.51 -6.50 17.01
CA SER A 69 -28.01 -7.71 17.65
C SER A 69 -26.52 -7.60 18.05
N GLY A 70 -25.99 -6.38 18.17
CA GLY A 70 -24.61 -6.11 18.56
C GLY A 70 -23.62 -6.05 17.39
N GLU A 71 -22.33 -6.14 17.71
CA GLU A 71 -21.23 -5.94 16.76
C GLU A 71 -20.86 -7.19 15.95
N PHE A 72 -20.43 -6.97 14.72
CA PHE A 72 -19.90 -7.99 13.80
C PHE A 72 -18.67 -7.49 13.04
N TYR A 73 -17.77 -8.39 12.65
CA TYR A 73 -16.64 -8.05 11.77
C TYR A 73 -17.11 -7.73 10.35
N ILE A 74 -16.38 -6.84 9.67
CA ILE A 74 -16.52 -6.55 8.24
C ILE A 74 -15.23 -6.98 7.52
N PHE A 75 -15.34 -7.80 6.48
CA PHE A 75 -14.22 -8.37 5.72
C PHE A 75 -14.03 -7.71 4.35
N PRO A 76 -12.82 -7.71 3.78
CA PRO A 76 -12.55 -7.08 2.48
C PRO A 76 -13.26 -7.80 1.32
N ASP A 77 -13.47 -9.10 1.46
CA ASP A 77 -14.11 -9.95 0.47
C ASP A 77 -14.71 -11.20 1.13
N TYR A 78 -15.62 -11.85 0.41
CA TYR A 78 -16.30 -13.08 0.86
C TYR A 78 -15.31 -14.21 1.19
N ASP A 79 -14.26 -14.38 0.39
CA ASP A 79 -13.27 -15.45 0.55
C ASP A 79 -12.48 -15.31 1.87
N THR A 80 -12.16 -14.08 2.26
CA THR A 80 -11.49 -13.75 3.52
C THR A 80 -12.40 -14.05 4.71
N GLY A 81 -13.68 -13.62 4.65
CA GLY A 81 -14.68 -13.97 5.67
C GLY A 81 -14.95 -15.48 5.75
N TRP A 82 -14.89 -16.19 4.62
CA TRP A 82 -15.01 -17.65 4.55
C TRP A 82 -13.80 -18.35 5.23
N LYS A 83 -12.58 -17.94 4.88
CA LYS A 83 -11.33 -18.49 5.44
C LYS A 83 -11.22 -18.24 6.95
N GLU A 84 -11.67 -17.09 7.45
CA GLU A 84 -11.73 -16.83 8.89
C GLU A 84 -12.83 -17.62 9.61
N LYS A 85 -13.97 -17.91 8.97
CA LYS A 85 -14.99 -18.83 9.52
C LYS A 85 -14.40 -20.23 9.68
N PHE A 86 -13.69 -20.72 8.66
CA PHE A 86 -12.98 -21.99 8.69
C PHE A 86 -11.93 -22.03 9.82
N ALA A 87 -11.06 -21.01 9.86
CA ALA A 87 -10.03 -20.88 10.88
C ALA A 87 -10.63 -20.76 12.29
N LEU A 88 -11.77 -20.10 12.46
CA LEU A 88 -12.49 -20.01 13.74
C LEU A 88 -13.00 -21.38 14.21
N LEU A 89 -13.60 -22.18 13.31
CA LEU A 89 -14.05 -23.54 13.61
C LEU A 89 -12.86 -24.43 14.01
N ARG A 90 -11.80 -24.48 13.20
CA ARG A 90 -10.55 -25.23 13.49
C ARG A 90 -9.81 -24.75 14.76
N ARG A 91 -10.02 -23.50 15.21
CA ARG A 91 -9.31 -22.90 16.36
C ARG A 91 -10.06 -22.94 17.69
N LYS A 92 -11.37 -22.68 17.69
CA LYS A 92 -12.20 -22.59 18.92
C LYS A 92 -13.06 -23.84 19.14
N TYR A 93 -13.54 -24.47 18.06
CA TYR A 93 -14.61 -25.47 18.13
C TYR A 93 -14.16 -26.89 17.72
N ASN A 94 -12.93 -27.07 17.22
CA ASN A 94 -12.45 -28.34 16.66
C ASN A 94 -12.62 -29.53 17.62
N ALA A 95 -12.37 -29.34 18.92
CA ALA A 95 -12.48 -30.40 19.94
C ALA A 95 -13.92 -30.67 20.45
N MET A 96 -14.94 -30.11 19.81
CA MET A 96 -16.37 -30.21 20.18
C MET A 96 -17.14 -31.09 19.19
N SER A 97 -18.32 -31.59 19.58
CA SER A 97 -19.30 -32.09 18.61
C SER A 97 -19.99 -30.94 17.87
N ILE A 98 -20.70 -31.23 16.77
CA ILE A 98 -21.59 -30.25 16.10
C ILE A 98 -22.56 -29.64 17.12
N SER A 99 -23.15 -30.46 17.99
CA SER A 99 -24.06 -30.01 19.05
C SER A 99 -23.39 -29.01 19.99
N ASP A 100 -22.30 -29.40 20.65
CA ASP A 100 -21.64 -28.54 21.67
C ASP A 100 -21.05 -27.27 21.02
N ALA A 101 -20.54 -27.38 19.79
CA ALA A 101 -20.05 -26.24 19.04
C ALA A 101 -21.15 -25.22 18.78
N MET A 102 -22.36 -25.65 18.40
CA MET A 102 -23.47 -24.74 18.11
C MET A 102 -24.03 -24.07 19.37
N TYR A 103 -24.11 -24.77 20.51
CA TYR A 103 -24.43 -24.14 21.81
C TYR A 103 -23.46 -23.02 22.21
N VAL A 104 -22.22 -23.03 21.72
CA VAL A 104 -21.18 -22.02 22.00
C VAL A 104 -20.95 -21.04 20.82
N TYR A 105 -21.61 -21.26 19.69
CA TYR A 105 -21.55 -20.44 18.47
C TYR A 105 -22.80 -19.56 18.32
N ALA A 106 -23.98 -20.17 18.43
CA ALA A 106 -25.30 -19.55 18.33
C ALA A 106 -26.11 -19.94 19.58
N PRO A 107 -25.85 -19.31 20.74
CA PRO A 107 -26.38 -19.75 22.03
C PRO A 107 -27.91 -19.57 22.14
N PRO A 108 -28.60 -20.39 22.96
CA PRO A 108 -30.07 -20.41 23.05
C PRO A 108 -30.69 -19.09 23.55
N GLU A 109 -29.94 -18.24 24.25
CA GLU A 109 -30.43 -16.93 24.70
C GLU A 109 -30.65 -15.95 23.52
N GLU A 110 -29.92 -16.13 22.41
CA GLU A 110 -29.99 -15.29 21.21
C GLU A 110 -30.60 -16.01 19.99
N ASN A 111 -30.63 -17.35 19.97
CA ASN A 111 -30.86 -18.15 18.76
C ASN A 111 -31.72 -19.40 19.00
N ASP A 112 -32.35 -19.91 17.93
CA ASP A 112 -32.92 -21.26 17.89
C ASP A 112 -31.81 -22.29 17.58
N THR A 113 -30.99 -22.59 18.61
CA THR A 113 -29.81 -23.47 18.50
C THR A 113 -30.15 -24.87 18.02
N GLU A 114 -31.25 -25.46 18.48
CA GLU A 114 -31.67 -26.80 18.07
C GLU A 114 -32.11 -26.84 16.61
N ARG A 115 -32.81 -25.81 16.11
CA ARG A 115 -33.11 -25.69 14.67
C ARG A 115 -31.85 -25.45 13.83
N TYR A 116 -30.83 -24.77 14.38
CA TYR A 116 -29.53 -24.66 13.71
C TYR A 116 -28.84 -26.04 13.63
N ILE A 117 -28.72 -26.77 14.74
CA ILE A 117 -28.15 -28.13 14.77
C ILE A 117 -28.91 -29.04 13.80
N ALA A 118 -30.25 -29.03 13.81
CA ALA A 118 -31.08 -29.80 12.91
C ALA A 118 -30.87 -29.42 11.43
N ALA A 119 -30.70 -28.13 11.11
CA ALA A 119 -30.39 -27.67 9.76
C ALA A 119 -29.03 -28.21 9.28
N ILE A 120 -27.98 -28.14 10.12
CA ILE A 120 -26.66 -28.69 9.81
C ILE A 120 -26.74 -30.20 9.58
N CYS A 121 -27.34 -30.95 10.50
CA CYS A 121 -27.45 -32.41 10.39
C CYS A 121 -28.23 -32.82 9.13
N LYS A 122 -29.36 -32.15 8.83
CA LYS A 122 -30.15 -32.39 7.62
C LYS A 122 -29.42 -32.01 6.32
N GLY A 123 -28.67 -30.92 6.32
CA GLY A 123 -27.95 -30.41 5.14
C GLY A 123 -26.63 -31.13 4.83
N THR A 124 -26.06 -31.85 5.80
CA THR A 124 -24.78 -32.58 5.65
C THR A 124 -24.90 -34.09 5.74
N GLY A 125 -25.98 -34.61 6.35
CA GLY A 125 -26.10 -36.01 6.74
C GLY A 125 -25.28 -36.40 7.97
N TYR A 126 -24.62 -35.45 8.66
CA TYR A 126 -23.78 -35.75 9.82
C TYR A 126 -24.63 -35.91 11.10
N ASP A 127 -24.25 -36.85 11.96
CA ASP A 127 -24.82 -36.97 13.30
C ASP A 127 -24.41 -35.78 14.20
N ARG A 128 -25.32 -35.33 15.07
CA ARG A 128 -25.09 -34.15 15.94
C ARG A 128 -23.94 -34.32 16.94
N LYS A 129 -23.52 -35.55 17.25
CA LYS A 129 -22.37 -35.88 18.11
C LYS A 129 -21.06 -36.02 17.32
N ARG A 130 -21.08 -35.95 15.98
CA ARG A 130 -19.85 -35.94 15.16
C ARG A 130 -18.96 -34.79 15.60
N ARG A 131 -17.68 -35.08 15.81
CA ARG A 131 -16.67 -34.09 16.23
C ARG A 131 -16.13 -33.33 15.03
N LEU A 132 -15.77 -32.06 15.23
CA LEU A 132 -15.17 -31.25 14.17
C LEU A 132 -13.73 -31.70 13.87
N ASP A 133 -12.99 -32.19 14.87
CA ASP A 133 -11.63 -32.73 14.70
C ASP A 133 -11.57 -34.05 13.90
N SER A 134 -12.69 -34.78 13.76
CA SER A 134 -12.81 -35.95 12.89
C SER A 134 -13.50 -35.67 11.55
N MET A 135 -13.65 -34.39 11.18
CA MET A 135 -14.00 -33.97 9.82
C MET A 135 -12.73 -33.65 9.03
N SER A 136 -12.67 -34.10 7.78
CA SER A 136 -11.75 -33.53 6.79
C SER A 136 -12.11 -32.07 6.47
N ASP A 137 -11.20 -31.33 5.86
CA ASP A 137 -11.42 -29.91 5.56
C ASP A 137 -12.62 -29.69 4.62
N ALA A 138 -12.80 -30.56 3.61
CA ALA A 138 -13.94 -30.53 2.69
C ALA A 138 -15.30 -30.80 3.41
N GLU A 139 -15.32 -31.67 4.41
CA GLU A 139 -16.51 -31.93 5.22
C GLU A 139 -16.86 -30.75 6.14
N LEU A 140 -15.83 -30.07 6.67
CA LEU A 140 -16.02 -28.84 7.44
C LEU A 140 -16.51 -27.69 6.55
N GLU A 141 -16.05 -27.59 5.29
CA GLU A 141 -16.58 -26.63 4.31
C GLU A 141 -18.02 -26.95 3.88
N ALA A 142 -18.40 -28.22 3.80
CA ALA A 142 -19.79 -28.63 3.58
C ALA A 142 -20.69 -28.19 4.76
N MET A 143 -20.27 -28.42 6.00
CA MET A 143 -20.93 -27.89 7.20
C MET A 143 -21.03 -26.36 7.16
N MET A 144 -19.93 -25.65 6.85
CA MET A 144 -19.93 -24.19 6.72
C MET A 144 -20.86 -23.66 5.63
N THR A 145 -21.10 -24.44 4.57
CA THR A 145 -22.02 -24.08 3.49
C THR A 145 -23.46 -24.09 3.97
N VAL A 146 -23.86 -25.09 4.75
CA VAL A 146 -25.17 -25.12 5.41
C VAL A 146 -25.29 -24.01 6.45
N MET A 147 -24.24 -23.76 7.25
CA MET A 147 -24.21 -22.62 8.18
C MET A 147 -24.42 -21.28 7.47
N LYS A 148 -23.73 -21.03 6.34
CA LYS A 148 -23.88 -19.80 5.51
C LYS A 148 -25.32 -19.62 5.00
N GLN A 149 -26.02 -20.71 4.71
CA GLN A 149 -27.45 -20.67 4.37
C GLN A 149 -28.31 -20.33 5.59
N HIS A 150 -27.98 -20.86 6.78
CA HIS A 150 -28.68 -20.55 8.03
C HIS A 150 -28.54 -19.08 8.45
N GLU A 151 -27.34 -18.47 8.35
CA GLU A 151 -27.17 -17.02 8.60
C GLU A 151 -27.90 -16.16 7.53
N GLY A 152 -28.38 -16.77 6.44
CA GLY A 152 -29.05 -16.06 5.36
C GLY A 152 -28.11 -15.18 4.53
N TYR A 153 -26.85 -15.58 4.31
CA TYR A 153 -25.91 -14.84 3.44
C TYR A 153 -26.46 -14.66 2.01
N ASN A 154 -27.34 -15.56 1.53
CA ASN A 154 -28.02 -15.46 0.24
C ASN A 154 -29.47 -14.95 0.32
N ASN A 155 -29.94 -14.50 1.49
CA ASN A 155 -31.32 -14.01 1.65
C ASN A 155 -31.44 -12.54 1.22
N LEU A 156 -32.69 -12.11 0.96
CA LEU A 156 -33.03 -10.72 0.60
C LEU A 156 -32.24 -10.19 -0.62
N VAL A 157 -32.03 -11.01 -1.66
CA VAL A 157 -31.27 -10.62 -2.86
C VAL A 157 -31.88 -9.39 -3.54
N ASN A 158 -33.21 -9.33 -3.63
CA ASN A 158 -33.92 -8.27 -4.34
C ASN A 158 -33.91 -6.91 -3.62
N THR A 159 -33.36 -6.82 -2.40
CA THR A 159 -33.16 -5.55 -1.68
C THR A 159 -31.67 -5.16 -1.58
N ARG A 160 -30.80 -5.84 -2.33
CA ARG A 160 -29.36 -5.54 -2.34
C ARG A 160 -29.09 -4.36 -3.26
N HIS A 161 -28.49 -3.31 -2.71
CA HIS A 161 -28.05 -2.16 -3.49
C HIS A 161 -26.55 -1.97 -3.30
N GLU A 162 -25.85 -1.80 -4.42
CA GLU A 162 -24.43 -1.52 -4.49
C GLU A 162 -24.23 -0.28 -5.37
N GLN A 163 -23.60 0.75 -4.81
CA GLN A 163 -23.34 2.01 -5.51
C GLN A 163 -21.85 2.36 -5.39
N TRP A 164 -21.17 2.39 -6.53
CA TRP A 164 -19.81 2.88 -6.62
C TRP A 164 -19.79 4.41 -6.67
N ILE A 165 -18.93 5.01 -5.85
CA ILE A 165 -18.74 6.46 -5.72
C ILE A 165 -17.26 6.76 -5.90
N ARG A 166 -16.95 7.75 -6.74
CA ARG A 166 -15.58 8.21 -6.96
C ARG A 166 -15.22 9.28 -5.94
N THR A 167 -13.95 9.35 -5.56
CA THR A 167 -13.48 10.30 -4.55
C THR A 167 -12.29 11.13 -5.02
N ALA A 168 -12.20 12.35 -4.50
CA ALA A 168 -10.96 13.09 -4.41
C ALA A 168 -10.35 12.86 -3.02
N SER A 169 -9.17 12.23 -2.96
CA SER A 169 -8.33 12.19 -1.77
C SER A 169 -7.45 13.44 -1.75
N VAL A 170 -7.39 14.13 -0.62
CA VAL A 170 -6.58 15.36 -0.46
C VAL A 170 -5.66 15.23 0.73
N THR A 171 -4.38 15.57 0.56
CA THR A 171 -3.40 15.67 1.64
C THR A 171 -2.79 17.07 1.68
N LEU A 172 -2.72 17.69 2.86
CA LEU A 172 -2.02 18.96 3.07
C LEU A 172 -0.63 18.73 3.68
N SER A 173 0.38 19.43 3.17
CA SER A 173 1.78 19.33 3.61
C SER A 173 2.46 20.69 3.65
N ASP A 174 3.48 20.85 4.51
CA ASP A 174 4.42 21.99 4.50
C ASP A 174 5.61 21.77 3.53
N GLY A 175 5.60 20.69 2.75
CA GLY A 175 6.69 20.27 1.87
C GLY A 175 7.69 19.30 2.51
N ALA A 176 7.73 19.21 3.85
CA ALA A 176 8.60 18.30 4.61
C ALA A 176 7.81 17.31 5.49
N LYS A 177 6.55 17.63 5.83
CA LYS A 177 5.67 16.91 6.74
C LYS A 177 4.21 17.06 6.30
N PRO A 178 3.32 16.13 6.68
CA PRO A 178 1.88 16.38 6.65
C PRO A 178 1.49 17.45 7.68
N ILE A 179 0.41 18.20 7.40
CA ILE A 179 -0.17 19.18 8.33
C ILE A 179 -1.41 18.57 8.98
N PRO A 180 -1.35 18.11 10.25
CA PRO A 180 -2.48 17.50 10.94
C PRO A 180 -3.43 18.54 11.56
N ASP A 181 -4.68 18.12 11.82
CA ASP A 181 -5.72 18.90 12.50
C ASP A 181 -6.08 20.26 11.85
N GLN A 182 -5.59 20.50 10.62
CA GLN A 182 -5.83 21.72 9.85
C GLN A 182 -7.28 21.76 9.37
N LYS A 183 -8.03 22.78 9.80
CA LYS A 183 -9.34 23.10 9.22
C LYS A 183 -9.19 23.45 7.74
N VAL A 184 -10.04 22.88 6.90
CA VAL A 184 -10.20 23.26 5.48
C VAL A 184 -11.68 23.41 5.19
N VAL A 185 -12.09 24.56 4.67
CA VAL A 185 -13.43 24.74 4.12
C VAL A 185 -13.43 24.19 2.70
N VAL A 186 -14.17 23.10 2.51
CA VAL A 186 -14.38 22.45 1.22
C VAL A 186 -15.65 23.04 0.60
N ARG A 187 -15.50 23.74 -0.52
CA ARG A 187 -16.61 24.32 -1.29
C ARG A 187 -16.86 23.48 -2.53
N SER A 188 -18.07 22.94 -2.66
CA SER A 188 -18.52 22.18 -3.84
C SER A 188 -20.00 22.42 -4.10
N LYS A 189 -20.39 22.58 -5.36
CA LYS A 189 -21.79 22.80 -5.80
C LYS A 189 -22.52 23.92 -5.03
N GLY A 190 -21.80 24.98 -4.67
CA GLY A 190 -22.34 26.13 -3.91
C GLY A 190 -22.59 25.86 -2.43
N LYS A 191 -22.10 24.74 -1.86
CA LYS A 191 -22.13 24.44 -0.43
C LYS A 191 -20.72 24.41 0.14
N ASP A 192 -20.57 24.96 1.34
CA ASP A 192 -19.34 24.95 2.12
C ASP A 192 -19.46 23.94 3.27
N VAL A 193 -18.44 23.10 3.47
CA VAL A 193 -18.35 22.18 4.60
C VAL A 193 -16.95 22.24 5.21
N VAL A 194 -16.87 22.38 6.53
CA VAL A 194 -15.58 22.44 7.24
C VAL A 194 -15.10 21.02 7.55
N ALA A 195 -14.00 20.62 6.92
CA ALA A 195 -13.28 19.40 7.21
C ALA A 195 -12.02 19.70 8.07
N LYS A 196 -11.42 18.66 8.66
CA LYS A 196 -10.09 18.72 9.29
C LYS A 196 -9.19 17.64 8.71
N THR A 197 -7.90 17.91 8.61
CA THR A 197 -6.91 16.89 8.23
C THR A 197 -6.61 15.92 9.37
N ASP A 198 -6.34 14.67 9.04
CA ASP A 198 -5.94 13.64 9.98
C ASP A 198 -4.43 13.74 10.34
N LYS A 199 -3.91 12.78 11.10
CA LYS A 199 -2.50 12.72 11.51
C LYS A 199 -1.51 12.49 10.35
N THR A 200 -2.00 12.09 9.19
CA THR A 200 -1.24 11.99 7.92
C THR A 200 -1.46 13.18 7.01
N GLY A 201 -2.15 14.23 7.49
CA GLY A 201 -2.47 15.43 6.72
C GLY A 201 -3.60 15.22 5.72
N GLN A 202 -4.26 14.05 5.72
CA GLN A 202 -5.29 13.69 4.77
C GLN A 202 -6.65 14.24 5.21
N LEU A 203 -7.36 14.93 4.33
CA LEU A 203 -8.78 15.22 4.51
C LEU A 203 -9.61 13.93 4.34
N PRO A 204 -10.78 13.82 4.99
CA PRO A 204 -11.75 12.78 4.67
C PRO A 204 -12.04 12.72 3.16
N LEU A 205 -12.18 11.50 2.63
CA LEU A 205 -12.40 11.29 1.20
C LEU A 205 -13.63 12.07 0.70
N MET A 206 -13.44 12.91 -0.32
CA MET A 206 -14.49 13.78 -0.82
C MET A 206 -15.21 13.10 -2.00
N PRO A 207 -16.45 12.58 -1.83
CA PRO A 207 -17.18 11.92 -2.91
C PRO A 207 -17.65 12.93 -3.96
N PHE A 208 -17.66 12.53 -5.23
CA PHE A 208 -18.21 13.32 -6.33
C PHE A 208 -19.07 12.45 -7.27
N ALA A 209 -20.01 13.06 -8.00
CA ALA A 209 -20.97 12.33 -8.83
C ALA A 209 -20.55 12.27 -10.31
N ALA A 210 -20.09 13.39 -10.87
CA ALA A 210 -19.63 13.54 -12.23
C ALA A 210 -18.15 13.95 -12.32
N ALA A 211 -17.55 13.75 -13.49
CA ALA A 211 -16.29 14.40 -13.86
C ALA A 211 -16.56 15.86 -14.28
N GLY A 212 -15.61 16.76 -14.05
CA GLY A 212 -15.77 18.20 -14.30
C GLY A 212 -16.46 18.97 -13.16
N GLU A 213 -16.73 18.35 -12.02
CA GLU A 213 -17.15 19.07 -10.81
C GLU A 213 -15.95 19.84 -10.24
N GLN A 214 -16.16 21.11 -9.89
CA GLN A 214 -15.15 21.92 -9.20
C GLN A 214 -15.31 21.79 -7.68
N ILE A 215 -14.21 21.41 -7.01
CA ILE A 215 -14.09 21.41 -5.55
C ILE A 215 -12.99 22.39 -5.17
N GLN A 216 -13.37 23.48 -4.52
CA GLN A 216 -12.45 24.52 -4.05
C GLN A 216 -12.10 24.30 -2.58
N LEU A 217 -10.84 24.57 -2.21
CA LEU A 217 -10.31 24.35 -0.87
C LEU A 217 -9.84 25.68 -0.29
N PHE A 218 -10.32 26.05 0.90
CA PHE A 218 -9.94 27.27 1.61
C PHE A 218 -9.47 26.98 3.04
N ILE A 219 -8.63 27.84 3.60
CA ILE A 219 -8.26 27.82 5.03
C ILE A 219 -8.56 29.17 5.69
N GLU A 220 -8.74 29.16 7.01
CA GLU A 220 -8.78 30.39 7.83
C GLU A 220 -7.40 31.07 7.82
N HIS A 221 -7.36 32.36 7.46
CA HIS A 221 -6.18 33.22 7.51
C HIS A 221 -6.55 34.57 8.19
N SER A 222 -5.56 35.41 8.48
CA SER A 222 -5.76 36.70 9.19
C SER A 222 -6.70 37.70 8.49
N GLU A 223 -6.97 37.50 7.21
CA GLU A 223 -7.80 38.37 6.36
C GLU A 223 -9.10 37.68 5.91
N GLY A 224 -9.42 36.50 6.47
CA GLY A 224 -10.57 35.68 6.10
C GLY A 224 -10.17 34.36 5.43
N LEU A 225 -11.06 33.80 4.60
CA LEU A 225 -10.84 32.51 3.95
C LEU A 225 -9.91 32.65 2.72
N LYS A 226 -8.69 32.11 2.83
CA LYS A 226 -7.72 32.06 1.73
C LYS A 226 -7.88 30.76 0.95
N GLN A 227 -8.09 30.84 -0.37
CA GLN A 227 -8.10 29.63 -1.22
C GLN A 227 -6.68 29.03 -1.29
N ILE A 228 -6.57 27.73 -1.05
CA ILE A 228 -5.33 26.94 -1.16
C ILE A 228 -5.29 26.04 -2.39
N GLY A 229 -6.43 25.85 -3.06
CA GLY A 229 -6.51 25.00 -4.25
C GLY A 229 -7.88 24.93 -4.89
N GLU A 230 -7.90 24.31 -6.06
CA GLU A 230 -9.10 23.85 -6.76
C GLU A 230 -8.82 22.47 -7.37
N ILE A 231 -9.82 21.60 -7.37
CA ILE A 231 -9.81 20.28 -7.99
C ILE A 231 -10.92 20.24 -9.03
N VAL A 232 -10.58 19.89 -10.27
CA VAL A 232 -11.55 19.49 -11.29
C VAL A 232 -11.64 17.96 -11.26
N THR A 233 -12.79 17.40 -10.92
CA THR A 233 -12.95 15.94 -10.77
C THR A 233 -12.80 15.21 -12.09
N GLN A 234 -12.31 13.97 -12.03
CA GLN A 234 -12.02 13.16 -13.22
C GLN A 234 -12.99 11.97 -13.35
N ALA A 235 -12.92 11.24 -14.47
CA ALA A 235 -13.72 10.02 -14.69
C ALA A 235 -13.29 8.80 -13.82
N LYS A 236 -12.40 9.01 -12.85
CA LYS A 236 -11.85 8.04 -11.88
C LYS A 236 -11.56 8.77 -10.56
N SER A 237 -11.47 8.04 -9.46
CA SER A 237 -10.94 8.60 -8.20
C SER A 237 -9.48 9.03 -8.38
N ALA A 238 -9.07 10.06 -7.63
CA ALA A 238 -7.76 10.69 -7.76
C ALA A 238 -7.25 11.23 -6.42
N ALA A 239 -5.92 11.28 -6.26
CA ALA A 239 -5.25 11.83 -5.08
C ALA A 239 -4.52 13.12 -5.42
N TYR A 240 -4.65 14.11 -4.55
CA TYR A 240 -4.08 15.46 -4.68
C TYR A 240 -3.29 15.81 -3.42
N VAL A 241 -2.13 16.44 -3.57
CA VAL A 241 -1.31 16.94 -2.46
C VAL A 241 -1.17 18.44 -2.61
N PHE A 242 -1.61 19.18 -1.60
CA PHE A 242 -1.49 20.64 -1.55
C PHE A 242 -0.39 21.03 -0.58
N PHE A 243 0.58 21.80 -1.09
CA PHE A 243 1.66 22.37 -0.29
C PHE A 243 1.23 23.74 0.22
N HIS A 244 1.44 24.00 1.51
CA HIS A 244 1.12 25.27 2.14
C HIS A 244 2.38 26.07 2.45
N ASP A 245 2.59 27.17 1.73
CA ASP A 245 3.67 28.12 2.00
C ASP A 245 3.49 28.78 3.38
N LEU A 246 4.41 28.48 4.30
CA LEU A 246 4.46 29.14 5.61
C LEU A 246 4.93 30.60 5.47
N ILE A 247 4.38 31.46 6.34
CA ILE A 247 4.67 32.89 6.37
C ILE A 247 6.18 33.13 6.59
N THR A 248 6.84 33.71 5.59
CA THR A 248 8.25 34.12 5.70
C THR A 248 8.36 35.50 6.35
N VAL A 249 8.50 35.53 7.67
CA VAL A 249 8.79 36.77 8.41
C VAL A 249 10.30 37.03 8.35
N SER A 250 10.72 38.05 7.58
CA SER A 250 12.10 38.50 7.56
C SER A 250 12.34 39.59 8.61
N ALA A 251 13.33 39.39 9.47
CA ALA A 251 13.78 40.37 10.46
C ALA A 251 15.31 40.46 10.43
N PRO A 252 15.92 41.67 10.44
CA PRO A 252 17.36 41.83 10.45
C PRO A 252 17.94 41.44 11.82
N THR A 253 18.63 40.31 11.89
CA THR A 253 19.34 39.87 13.09
C THR A 253 20.70 40.56 13.23
N GLY A 254 20.97 41.12 14.41
CA GLY A 254 22.30 41.63 14.76
C GLY A 254 23.34 40.50 14.83
N SER A 255 24.61 40.84 14.61
CA SER A 255 25.70 39.87 14.46
C SER A 255 26.01 39.09 15.75
N HIS A 256 25.40 37.92 15.91
CA HIS A 256 25.79 36.92 16.91
C HIS A 256 26.43 35.70 16.24
N PHE A 257 27.66 35.36 16.64
CA PHE A 257 28.24 34.04 16.35
C PHE A 257 27.55 32.97 17.21
N ALA A 258 26.41 32.47 16.72
CA ALA A 258 25.77 31.30 17.30
C ALA A 258 26.66 30.07 17.08
N LYS A 259 27.07 29.40 18.17
CA LYS A 259 27.55 28.02 18.08
C LYS A 259 26.37 27.14 17.75
N ASP A 260 26.48 26.41 16.64
CA ASP A 260 25.43 25.58 16.09
C ASP A 260 24.99 24.47 17.06
N PRO A 261 23.73 24.39 17.51
CA PRO A 261 23.22 23.27 18.30
C PRO A 261 22.85 22.10 17.37
N VAL A 262 23.79 21.66 16.53
CA VAL A 262 23.57 20.60 15.55
C VAL A 262 23.51 19.24 16.24
N ARG A 263 22.26 18.81 16.46
CA ARG A 263 21.74 17.45 16.29
C ARG A 263 22.65 16.30 16.77
N HIS A 264 22.20 15.60 17.81
CA HIS A 264 22.66 14.22 18.04
C HIS A 264 22.36 13.35 16.82
N ASP A 265 23.41 12.71 16.27
CA ASP A 265 23.29 11.69 15.23
C ASP A 265 22.35 10.56 15.68
N LYS A 266 21.34 10.25 14.86
CA LYS A 266 20.70 8.92 14.87
C LYS A 266 21.41 8.07 13.81
N PRO A 267 21.97 6.89 14.17
CA PRO A 267 22.61 6.01 13.20
C PRO A 267 21.62 5.50 12.13
N ALA A 268 22.14 5.22 10.95
CA ALA A 268 21.36 4.77 9.80
C ALA A 268 21.03 3.28 9.91
N GLY A 269 19.74 2.95 9.78
CA GLY A 269 19.26 1.57 9.78
C GLY A 269 18.20 1.32 8.73
N PHE A 270 18.10 0.07 8.29
CA PHE A 270 17.26 -0.38 7.18
C PHE A 270 16.47 -1.65 7.57
N ARG A 271 15.44 -2.02 6.79
CA ARG A 271 14.67 -3.25 7.04
C ARG A 271 15.19 -4.42 6.21
N TYR A 272 15.71 -5.44 6.88
CA TYR A 272 16.09 -6.72 6.28
C TYR A 272 14.93 -7.72 6.35
N ARG A 273 14.64 -8.42 5.26
CA ARG A 273 13.67 -9.53 5.24
C ARG A 273 14.36 -10.85 5.58
N ILE A 274 13.86 -11.53 6.61
CA ILE A 274 14.38 -12.82 7.09
C ILE A 274 14.08 -13.90 6.05
N VAL A 275 15.08 -14.70 5.66
CA VAL A 275 14.91 -15.82 4.72
C VAL A 275 15.00 -17.18 5.41
N SER A 276 14.58 -18.24 4.72
CA SER A 276 14.65 -19.61 5.29
C SER A 276 16.09 -19.99 5.62
N GLY A 277 16.33 -20.47 6.84
CA GLY A 277 17.66 -20.80 7.35
C GLY A 277 18.43 -19.66 8.02
N ASP A 278 17.90 -18.42 8.05
CA ASP A 278 18.45 -17.34 8.88
C ASP A 278 18.28 -17.63 10.39
N THR A 279 19.16 -17.04 11.19
CA THR A 279 19.02 -16.93 12.65
C THR A 279 19.48 -15.53 13.08
N LEU A 280 19.08 -15.04 14.26
CA LEU A 280 19.58 -13.73 14.73
C LEU A 280 21.11 -13.69 14.78
N GLY A 281 21.79 -14.78 15.15
CA GLY A 281 23.25 -14.86 15.12
C GLY A 281 23.84 -14.70 13.72
N LYS A 282 23.25 -15.35 12.71
CA LYS A 282 23.67 -15.20 11.30
C LYS A 282 23.44 -13.79 10.79
N ILE A 283 22.27 -13.21 11.08
CA ILE A 283 21.90 -11.85 10.66
C ILE A 283 22.79 -10.79 11.35
N ALA A 284 23.02 -10.95 12.65
CA ALA A 284 23.88 -10.05 13.43
C ALA A 284 25.32 -10.06 12.88
N ALA A 285 25.91 -11.25 12.68
CA ALA A 285 27.23 -11.39 12.07
C ALA A 285 27.29 -10.82 10.63
N LYS A 286 26.28 -11.09 9.81
CA LYS A 286 26.14 -10.59 8.42
C LYS A 286 26.17 -9.07 8.33
N PHE A 287 25.60 -8.37 9.31
CA PHE A 287 25.52 -6.90 9.34
C PHE A 287 26.43 -6.24 10.40
N LYS A 288 27.36 -6.99 10.99
CA LYS A 288 28.31 -6.53 12.02
C LYS A 288 27.66 -5.84 13.24
N VAL A 289 26.46 -6.26 13.63
CA VAL A 289 25.78 -5.85 14.86
C VAL A 289 25.84 -6.98 15.89
N SER A 290 25.59 -6.71 17.18
CA SER A 290 25.39 -7.78 18.16
C SER A 290 23.96 -8.34 18.10
N VAL A 291 23.77 -9.58 18.54
CA VAL A 291 22.43 -10.18 18.65
C VAL A 291 21.57 -9.39 19.64
N GLU A 292 22.16 -8.92 20.74
CA GLU A 292 21.51 -8.10 21.77
C GLU A 292 21.02 -6.76 21.21
N GLN A 293 21.84 -6.09 20.41
CA GLN A 293 21.47 -4.83 19.75
C GLN A 293 20.36 -5.08 18.71
N LEU A 294 20.48 -6.14 17.90
CA LEU A 294 19.46 -6.56 16.94
C LEU A 294 18.13 -6.91 17.63
N GLN A 295 18.14 -7.53 18.81
CA GLN A 295 16.94 -7.78 19.62
C GLN A 295 16.36 -6.48 20.18
N LYS A 296 17.20 -5.59 20.71
CA LYS A 296 16.81 -4.31 21.31
C LYS A 296 16.12 -3.38 20.30
N ASP A 297 16.71 -3.22 19.11
CA ASP A 297 16.19 -2.38 18.02
C ASP A 297 14.87 -2.90 17.43
N ASN A 298 14.58 -4.20 17.58
CA ASN A 298 13.36 -4.85 17.10
C ASN A 298 12.39 -5.25 18.22
N HIS A 299 12.70 -4.87 19.46
CA HIS A 299 11.94 -5.23 20.66
C HIS A 299 11.66 -6.75 20.80
N LEU A 300 12.62 -7.59 20.39
CA LEU A 300 12.51 -9.04 20.44
C LEU A 300 12.81 -9.59 21.83
N HIS A 301 11.79 -10.13 22.49
CA HIS A 301 11.92 -10.80 23.80
C HIS A 301 12.46 -12.25 23.72
N SER A 302 12.88 -12.72 22.53
CA SER A 302 13.48 -14.05 22.34
C SER A 302 14.44 -14.06 21.14
N THR A 303 15.16 -15.17 20.93
CA THR A 303 16.03 -15.37 19.76
C THR A 303 15.32 -16.01 18.56
N ARG A 304 14.02 -16.32 18.66
CA ARG A 304 13.23 -16.93 17.60
C ARG A 304 12.75 -15.87 16.59
N ILE A 305 12.94 -16.16 15.31
CA ILE A 305 12.49 -15.37 14.16
C ILE A 305 11.89 -16.29 13.09
N PHE A 306 11.06 -15.75 12.20
CA PHE A 306 10.40 -16.52 11.14
C PHE A 306 10.78 -16.00 9.75
N ALA A 307 10.91 -16.92 8.79
CA ALA A 307 11.19 -16.55 7.40
C ALA A 307 9.97 -15.83 6.79
N GLY A 308 10.22 -14.68 6.17
CA GLY A 308 9.20 -13.79 5.63
C GLY A 308 9.04 -12.48 6.41
N ASP A 309 9.32 -12.48 7.71
CA ASP A 309 9.29 -11.31 8.60
C ASP A 309 10.43 -10.32 8.29
N TYR A 310 10.38 -9.15 8.94
CA TYR A 310 11.37 -8.09 8.80
C TYR A 310 12.05 -7.73 10.13
N LEU A 311 13.35 -7.44 10.06
CA LEU A 311 14.13 -6.84 11.15
C LEU A 311 14.69 -5.50 10.72
N TYR A 312 14.55 -4.49 11.56
CA TYR A 312 15.30 -3.25 11.47
C TYR A 312 16.75 -3.49 11.90
N ILE A 313 17.69 -3.33 10.97
CA ILE A 313 19.13 -3.47 11.18
C ILE A 313 19.70 -2.05 11.36
N ASN A 314 20.06 -1.71 12.58
CA ASN A 314 20.72 -0.45 12.91
C ASN A 314 22.24 -0.62 12.78
N MET A 315 22.86 -0.09 11.72
CA MET A 315 24.30 -0.27 11.50
C MET A 315 25.09 0.88 12.17
N PRO A 316 26.14 0.58 12.95
CA PRO A 316 27.06 1.61 13.40
C PRO A 316 27.74 2.25 12.18
N LYS A 317 27.88 3.58 12.21
CA LYS A 317 28.64 4.36 11.24
C LYS A 317 30.10 3.84 11.21
N PRO A 318 30.75 3.67 10.05
CA PRO A 318 32.16 3.33 10.01
C PRO A 318 32.97 4.41 10.75
N GLU A 319 33.77 4.01 11.74
CA GLU A 319 34.67 4.92 12.43
C GLU A 319 35.95 5.14 11.61
N ASP A 320 36.30 6.39 11.36
CA ASP A 320 37.62 6.76 10.85
C ASP A 320 38.69 6.46 11.92
N GLY A 321 39.67 5.64 11.56
CA GLY A 321 40.53 4.96 12.53
C GLY A 321 41.53 5.84 13.29
N HIS A 322 41.10 6.40 14.43
CA HIS A 322 41.98 7.01 15.43
C HIS A 322 41.81 6.35 16.81
N ALA A 323 42.71 5.43 17.13
CA ALA A 323 42.75 4.80 18.45
C ALA A 323 43.19 5.80 19.54
N SER A 324 42.52 5.76 20.69
CA SER A 324 42.97 6.41 21.94
C SER A 324 42.94 5.40 23.08
N HIS A 325 43.95 5.42 23.95
CA HIS A 325 44.18 4.37 24.94
C HIS A 325 43.43 4.58 26.27
N SER A 326 43.00 3.47 26.87
CA SER A 326 42.30 3.41 28.16
C SER A 326 43.22 3.72 29.36
N ARG A 327 42.71 4.49 30.34
CA ARG A 327 43.16 4.47 31.74
C ARG A 327 42.00 4.65 32.76
N THR A 328 41.52 3.53 33.27
CA THR A 328 41.20 3.23 34.70
C THR A 328 40.20 4.06 35.57
N LYS A 329 39.30 3.30 36.24
CA LYS A 329 38.35 3.56 37.38
C LYS A 329 39.03 4.03 38.71
N PRO A 330 38.34 4.33 39.88
CA PRO A 330 36.97 3.93 40.33
C PRO A 330 36.05 4.90 41.18
N LYS A 331 34.80 4.42 41.40
CA LYS A 331 33.73 4.58 42.46
C LYS A 331 34.19 5.06 43.87
N PRO A 332 33.42 5.81 44.75
CA PRO A 332 32.05 5.55 45.35
C PRO A 332 31.13 6.80 45.65
N GLU A 333 30.06 6.80 46.48
CA GLU A 333 28.80 5.99 46.64
C GLU A 333 27.87 6.59 47.75
N ALA A 334 26.53 6.36 47.70
CA ALA A 334 25.49 6.57 48.76
C ALA A 334 24.92 7.98 49.08
N ALA A 335 23.83 8.03 49.87
CA ALA A 335 22.90 9.16 50.14
C ALA A 335 22.58 9.32 51.66
N PRO A 336 21.72 10.28 52.17
CA PRO A 336 20.25 10.14 52.12
C PRO A 336 19.37 11.45 52.14
N LYS A 337 18.07 11.27 52.41
CA LYS A 337 16.85 12.15 52.51
C LYS A 337 16.72 12.91 53.88
N PRO A 338 15.62 13.66 54.25
CA PRO A 338 14.53 14.37 53.49
C PRO A 338 14.01 15.75 54.10
N GLU A 339 12.96 16.32 53.49
CA GLU A 339 11.75 16.95 54.13
C GLU A 339 11.63 18.48 54.43
N ALA A 340 10.36 18.92 54.58
CA ALA A 340 9.78 20.18 55.10
C ALA A 340 9.37 21.34 54.14
N ALA A 341 8.29 22.03 54.53
CA ALA A 341 7.65 23.25 54.01
C ALA A 341 7.18 24.10 55.24
N PRO A 342 6.31 25.15 55.23
CA PRO A 342 5.56 25.83 54.13
C PRO A 342 5.33 27.38 54.22
N LYS A 343 4.86 28.01 53.11
CA LYS A 343 3.93 29.19 53.07
C LYS A 343 4.38 30.55 53.73
N PRO A 344 3.60 31.67 53.71
CA PRO A 344 2.43 32.09 52.88
C PRO A 344 2.55 33.52 52.25
N ALA A 345 1.47 33.99 51.59
CA ALA A 345 0.77 35.29 51.83
C ALA A 345 0.69 36.39 50.73
N SER A 346 -0.53 36.54 50.16
CA SER A 346 -1.16 37.82 49.71
C SER A 346 -0.58 38.54 48.45
N SER A 347 -1.26 39.50 47.79
CA SER A 347 -2.60 40.09 48.01
C SER A 347 -3.26 40.64 46.71
N GLY A 348 -4.56 40.41 46.52
CA GLY A 348 -5.53 41.34 45.89
C GLY A 348 -5.34 41.76 44.41
N ARG A 349 -6.21 42.62 43.84
CA ARG A 349 -7.66 42.85 44.08
C ARG A 349 -8.21 43.70 42.93
N GLY A 350 -9.26 43.24 42.23
CA GLY A 350 -9.96 44.06 41.23
C GLY A 350 -10.69 43.22 40.18
N GLY A 351 -11.93 43.61 39.87
CA GLY A 351 -12.72 42.99 38.80
C GLY A 351 -13.83 43.93 38.35
N ALA A 352 -14.27 43.76 37.10
CA ALA A 352 -15.44 44.42 36.51
C ALA A 352 -16.05 43.51 35.43
N HIS A 353 -17.32 43.69 35.10
CA HIS A 353 -18.07 42.79 34.22
C HIS A 353 -17.81 43.04 32.72
N GLY A 354 -17.92 41.97 31.92
CA GLY A 354 -17.90 41.99 30.45
C GLY A 354 -18.64 40.79 29.88
N SER A 355 -19.96 40.71 30.12
CA SER A 355 -20.80 39.58 29.71
C SER A 355 -21.14 39.63 28.21
N GLY A 356 -20.38 38.93 27.38
CA GLY A 356 -20.69 38.67 25.98
C GLY A 356 -20.90 37.17 25.72
N SER A 357 -22.13 36.76 25.46
CA SER A 357 -22.44 35.36 25.10
C SER A 357 -22.06 35.11 23.64
N VAL A 358 -21.30 34.04 23.37
CA VAL A 358 -21.10 33.50 22.03
C VAL A 358 -21.57 32.04 22.02
N SER A 359 -22.36 31.71 21.00
CA SER A 359 -23.09 30.44 20.90
C SER A 359 -22.20 29.24 20.63
N ASN A 360 -22.63 28.10 21.15
CA ASN A 360 -22.01 26.79 20.97
C ASN A 360 -22.18 26.31 19.52
N GLU A 361 -21.11 26.30 18.72
CA GLU A 361 -21.13 25.71 17.37
C GLU A 361 -20.79 24.21 17.43
N LYS A 362 -21.57 23.40 16.70
CA LYS A 362 -21.35 21.94 16.62
C LYS A 362 -20.26 21.62 15.62
N GLU A 363 -19.39 20.66 15.96
CA GLU A 363 -18.72 19.86 14.92
C GLU A 363 -19.79 19.05 14.15
N GLY A 364 -19.78 19.15 12.83
CA GLY A 364 -20.66 18.40 11.93
C GLY A 364 -19.96 17.17 11.35
N ASP A 365 -20.72 16.10 11.13
CA ASP A 365 -20.23 14.89 10.44
C ASP A 365 -20.37 15.06 8.92
N LEU A 366 -19.42 14.51 8.17
CA LEU A 366 -19.38 14.60 6.70
C LEU A 366 -20.34 13.62 6.00
N SER A 367 -21.09 12.82 6.78
CA SER A 367 -22.28 12.08 6.34
C SER A 367 -23.24 12.91 5.50
N ASP A 368 -23.37 14.20 5.80
CA ASP A 368 -24.36 15.07 5.17
C ASP A 368 -23.99 15.45 3.72
N ILE A 369 -22.72 15.28 3.31
CA ILE A 369 -22.34 15.38 1.88
C ILE A 369 -22.93 14.20 1.10
N VAL A 370 -22.92 12.99 1.66
CA VAL A 370 -23.52 11.81 1.03
C VAL A 370 -25.02 12.02 0.86
N ALA A 371 -25.71 12.52 1.89
CA ALA A 371 -27.12 12.89 1.80
C ALA A 371 -27.38 13.98 0.74
N SER A 372 -26.51 15.00 0.64
CA SER A 372 -26.64 16.07 -0.35
C SER A 372 -26.39 15.64 -1.81
N VAL A 373 -25.83 14.45 -2.05
CA VAL A 373 -25.66 13.88 -3.40
C VAL A 373 -26.84 12.97 -3.79
N LEU A 374 -27.60 12.44 -2.82
CA LEU A 374 -28.59 11.39 -3.05
C LEU A 374 -29.98 11.87 -3.50
N GLY A 375 -30.28 13.18 -3.43
CA GLY A 375 -31.41 13.78 -4.17
C GLY A 375 -32.82 13.26 -3.83
N THR A 376 -33.06 12.74 -2.61
CA THR A 376 -34.38 12.28 -2.18
C THR A 376 -35.17 13.39 -1.49
N GLU A 377 -36.28 13.82 -2.09
CA GLU A 377 -37.25 14.68 -1.42
C GLU A 377 -37.90 13.95 -0.22
N LYS A 378 -38.32 14.74 0.78
CA LYS A 378 -38.93 14.26 2.03
C LYS A 378 -40.46 14.26 1.91
N PRO A 379 -41.15 13.10 1.93
CA PRO A 379 -42.59 13.07 2.06
C PRO A 379 -43.05 13.68 3.38
N ALA A 380 -44.22 14.33 3.37
CA ALA A 380 -44.79 14.97 4.55
C ALA A 380 -45.21 13.97 5.64
N SER A 381 -45.33 14.46 6.87
CA SER A 381 -45.75 13.68 8.04
C SER A 381 -47.21 13.24 7.98
N ALA A 382 -47.46 11.95 8.17
CA ALA A 382 -48.75 11.42 8.60
C ALA A 382 -48.62 10.88 10.04
N SER A 383 -49.54 11.27 10.92
CA SER A 383 -49.58 10.81 12.33
C SER A 383 -50.32 9.47 12.44
N GLY A 384 -49.79 8.53 13.23
CA GLY A 384 -50.47 7.24 13.48
C GLY A 384 -49.62 6.17 14.16
N ALA A 385 -49.59 6.16 15.49
CA ALA A 385 -49.46 4.93 16.27
C ALA A 385 -50.88 4.34 16.47
N PRO A 386 -51.09 3.02 16.63
CA PRO A 386 -50.38 2.08 17.52
C PRO A 386 -49.80 0.86 16.73
N GLY A 387 -49.33 -0.26 17.30
CA GLY A 387 -49.25 -0.77 18.66
C GLY A 387 -48.61 -2.17 18.64
N ALA A 388 -48.29 -2.76 19.80
CA ALA A 388 -47.65 -4.08 19.85
C ALA A 388 -48.65 -5.25 19.69
N ALA A 389 -48.27 -6.29 18.95
CA ALA A 389 -48.98 -7.57 18.90
C ALA A 389 -48.02 -8.75 18.67
N SER A 390 -48.28 -9.86 19.37
CA SER A 390 -47.46 -11.08 19.38
C SER A 390 -47.82 -12.06 18.25
N GLN A 391 -47.04 -13.14 18.12
CA GLN A 391 -47.31 -14.27 17.23
C GLN A 391 -48.69 -14.93 17.47
N PRO A 392 -49.34 -15.46 16.43
CA PRO A 392 -50.27 -16.58 16.54
C PRO A 392 -49.55 -17.92 16.36
N LYS A 393 -49.83 -18.90 17.25
CA LYS A 393 -49.59 -20.33 16.97
C LYS A 393 -50.78 -20.90 16.18
N PRO A 394 -50.58 -21.83 15.24
CA PRO A 394 -51.65 -22.69 14.74
C PRO A 394 -51.95 -23.84 15.74
N ALA A 395 -53.17 -24.38 15.67
CA ALA A 395 -53.59 -25.57 16.43
C ALA A 395 -54.61 -26.39 15.60
N GLY A 396 -54.81 -27.68 15.96
CA GLY A 396 -56.11 -28.32 15.71
C GLY A 396 -56.34 -29.20 14.46
N ARG A 397 -55.42 -30.11 14.15
CA ARG A 397 -55.64 -31.57 13.90
C ARG A 397 -56.86 -32.09 13.06
N ALA A 398 -56.57 -33.16 12.31
CA ALA A 398 -57.45 -34.17 11.67
C ALA A 398 -57.95 -33.86 10.24
N GLY A 399 -58.08 -34.85 9.33
CA GLY A 399 -57.58 -36.24 9.40
C GLY A 399 -58.13 -37.16 8.28
N GLU A 400 -57.32 -38.16 7.87
CA GLU A 400 -57.69 -39.37 7.08
C GLU A 400 -58.22 -39.15 5.62
N ALA A 401 -58.08 -40.06 4.63
CA ALA A 401 -57.48 -41.39 4.54
C ALA A 401 -56.84 -41.69 3.14
N HIS A 402 -56.19 -42.86 3.01
CA HIS A 402 -55.51 -43.48 1.85
C HIS A 402 -56.40 -44.53 1.13
N PRO A 403 -55.94 -45.40 0.19
CA PRO A 403 -54.99 -45.30 -0.95
C PRO A 403 -55.52 -45.97 -2.28
N SER A 404 -54.73 -45.98 -3.38
CA SER A 404 -54.62 -47.05 -4.43
C SER A 404 -53.74 -46.56 -5.62
N ALA A 405 -53.10 -47.36 -6.52
CA ALA A 405 -52.25 -48.57 -6.43
C ALA A 405 -51.59 -48.85 -7.82
N GLY A 406 -50.49 -49.64 -7.88
CA GLY A 406 -49.81 -50.10 -9.13
C GLY A 406 -48.57 -49.26 -9.53
N ALA A 407 -47.37 -49.74 -9.92
CA ALA A 407 -46.87 -50.98 -10.58
C ALA A 407 -46.98 -50.98 -12.14
N SER A 408 -45.99 -51.41 -12.95
CA SER A 408 -44.58 -51.85 -12.73
C SER A 408 -43.84 -52.18 -14.06
N HIS A 409 -42.49 -52.19 -14.07
CA HIS A 409 -41.55 -52.66 -15.14
C HIS A 409 -41.53 -51.87 -16.48
N GLY A 410 -40.45 -51.86 -17.29
CA GLY A 410 -39.06 -52.34 -17.11
C GLY A 410 -38.16 -52.17 -18.38
N GLU A 411 -36.83 -52.09 -18.19
CA GLU A 411 -35.68 -52.69 -18.96
C GLU A 411 -35.67 -52.88 -20.52
N VAL A 412 -34.55 -52.90 -21.30
CA VAL A 412 -33.07 -52.88 -21.09
C VAL A 412 -32.34 -52.28 -22.35
N ALA A 413 -31.07 -51.82 -22.20
CA ALA A 413 -29.92 -51.93 -23.16
C ALA A 413 -29.94 -51.26 -24.59
N ARG A 414 -28.84 -51.12 -25.36
CA ARG A 414 -27.38 -50.82 -25.13
C ARG A 414 -26.63 -50.69 -26.51
N ALA A 415 -25.58 -49.85 -26.59
CA ALA A 415 -24.55 -49.77 -27.68
C ALA A 415 -25.02 -49.22 -29.06
N GLU A 416 -24.19 -48.79 -30.02
CA GLU A 416 -22.72 -48.61 -30.10
C GLU A 416 -22.31 -47.42 -31.05
N ALA A 417 -21.02 -47.24 -31.36
CA ALA A 417 -20.47 -46.22 -32.29
C ALA A 417 -20.22 -46.83 -33.72
N PRO A 418 -19.30 -46.42 -34.66
CA PRO A 418 -18.10 -45.53 -34.57
C PRO A 418 -17.69 -44.68 -35.83
N HIS A 419 -16.50 -44.04 -35.76
CA HIS A 419 -15.54 -43.65 -36.85
C HIS A 419 -15.93 -42.61 -37.94
N THR A 420 -15.02 -41.81 -38.57
CA THR A 420 -13.58 -41.43 -38.41
C THR A 420 -13.35 -39.99 -39.00
N GLU A 421 -12.23 -39.37 -39.43
CA GLU A 421 -10.81 -39.75 -39.75
C GLU A 421 -9.81 -38.55 -39.54
N SER A 422 -8.95 -38.21 -40.53
CA SER A 422 -7.83 -37.23 -40.48
C SER A 422 -8.04 -36.02 -41.46
N ASP A 423 -7.13 -35.07 -41.78
CA ASP A 423 -5.65 -35.00 -41.73
C ASP A 423 -5.06 -33.54 -41.68
N ALA A 424 -3.77 -33.36 -41.99
CA ALA A 424 -2.93 -32.25 -41.51
C ALA A 424 -2.47 -31.14 -42.52
N ALA A 425 -1.85 -30.10 -41.92
CA ALA A 425 -0.70 -29.29 -42.40
C ALA A 425 -0.86 -27.98 -43.24
N ALA A 426 -0.09 -26.98 -42.78
CA ALA A 426 0.72 -26.00 -43.53
C ALA A 426 0.11 -24.85 -44.41
N ALA A 427 0.27 -23.63 -43.87
CA ALA A 427 0.91 -22.45 -44.49
C ALA A 427 0.22 -21.59 -45.58
N SER A 428 0.64 -20.32 -45.58
CA SER A 428 0.50 -19.26 -46.61
C SER A 428 -0.70 -18.29 -46.50
N ALA A 429 -0.40 -17.00 -46.68
CA ALA A 429 -1.36 -15.93 -46.89
C ALA A 429 -1.50 -15.61 -48.39
N PRO A 430 -2.53 -14.82 -48.78
CA PRO A 430 -2.20 -13.53 -49.40
C PRO A 430 -3.01 -12.37 -48.81
N ALA A 431 -2.82 -11.15 -49.35
CA ALA A 431 -3.40 -9.91 -48.83
C ALA A 431 -4.05 -9.04 -49.93
N ALA A 432 -5.20 -8.42 -49.61
CA ALA A 432 -5.78 -7.19 -50.17
C ALA A 432 -7.04 -6.88 -49.32
N SER A 433 -7.28 -5.71 -48.71
CA SER A 433 -7.19 -4.29 -49.11
C SER A 433 -8.54 -3.71 -49.58
N SER A 434 -9.31 -3.16 -48.65
CA SER A 434 -10.32 -2.11 -48.93
C SER A 434 -10.67 -1.29 -47.68
N LEU A 435 -10.26 -0.02 -47.66
CA LEU A 435 -10.91 1.05 -46.89
C LEU A 435 -11.83 1.83 -47.85
N PRO A 436 -12.85 2.56 -47.34
CA PRO A 436 -12.65 3.97 -46.97
C PRO A 436 -13.08 4.26 -45.52
N ALA A 437 -12.60 5.26 -44.76
CA ALA A 437 -11.92 6.54 -45.05
C ALA A 437 -12.83 7.75 -45.33
N ASP A 438 -13.17 8.49 -44.27
CA ASP A 438 -13.33 9.97 -44.16
C ASP A 438 -13.95 10.30 -42.78
N ALA A 439 -13.73 11.42 -42.09
CA ALA A 439 -12.74 12.51 -42.18
C ALA A 439 -12.48 12.99 -40.72
N ALA A 440 -11.28 13.38 -40.26
CA ALA A 440 -10.57 14.65 -40.53
C ALA A 440 -11.45 15.91 -40.28
N LYS A 441 -11.02 16.95 -39.53
CA LYS A 441 -9.65 17.43 -39.24
C LYS A 441 -9.49 18.13 -37.87
N SER A 442 -8.25 18.10 -37.37
CA SER A 442 -7.51 19.15 -36.64
C SER A 442 -8.21 20.04 -35.59
N GLY A 443 -7.81 19.86 -34.32
CA GLY A 443 -7.58 20.97 -33.39
C GLY A 443 -6.11 20.95 -32.98
N ASN A 444 -5.29 21.87 -33.50
CA ASN A 444 -3.85 21.91 -33.19
C ASN A 444 -3.62 22.81 -31.97
N ALA A 445 -3.24 22.20 -30.84
CA ALA A 445 -2.93 22.92 -29.60
C ALA A 445 -1.57 22.42 -29.08
N ASP A 446 -0.54 23.26 -29.26
CA ASP A 446 0.82 22.98 -28.80
C ASP A 446 0.88 23.07 -27.26
N ALA A 447 0.77 21.92 -26.61
CA ALA A 447 0.88 21.81 -25.16
C ALA A 447 2.35 21.86 -24.73
N THR A 448 2.96 23.05 -24.87
CA THR A 448 4.31 23.33 -24.39
C THR A 448 4.44 22.92 -22.92
N LEU A 449 5.32 21.96 -22.64
CA LEU A 449 5.63 21.47 -21.29
C LEU A 449 6.34 22.56 -20.47
N ASP A 450 5.55 23.51 -19.98
CA ASP A 450 6.00 24.49 -19.01
C ASP A 450 6.29 23.76 -17.68
N ARG A 451 7.51 23.93 -17.18
CA ARG A 451 8.00 23.26 -15.96
C ARG A 451 8.58 24.35 -15.06
N SER A 452 7.79 24.77 -14.07
CA SER A 452 8.05 25.99 -13.31
C SER A 452 9.43 26.01 -12.64
N LYS A 453 10.08 27.16 -12.68
CA LYS A 453 10.98 27.58 -11.61
C LYS A 453 10.14 28.34 -10.58
N GLN A 454 10.26 27.95 -9.31
CA GLN A 454 9.51 28.47 -8.15
C GLN A 454 8.05 27.98 -8.04
N GLY A 455 7.62 27.78 -6.78
CA GLY A 455 6.25 27.98 -6.30
C GLY A 455 5.13 27.03 -6.76
N GLN A 456 5.32 26.17 -7.77
CA GLN A 456 4.23 25.32 -8.28
C GLN A 456 4.48 23.84 -8.05
N GLY A 457 3.69 23.26 -7.15
CA GLY A 457 3.77 21.85 -6.75
C GLY A 457 3.25 20.91 -7.83
N HIS A 458 4.17 20.40 -8.65
CA HIS A 458 3.98 19.19 -9.46
C HIS A 458 5.01 18.14 -9.02
N PRO A 459 4.68 16.84 -9.14
CA PRO A 459 5.30 15.83 -8.29
C PRO A 459 6.80 15.65 -8.55
N VAL A 460 7.56 15.62 -7.44
CA VAL A 460 8.84 14.88 -7.33
C VAL A 460 8.61 13.47 -7.90
N ALA A 461 9.63 12.85 -8.50
CA ALA A 461 9.53 11.57 -9.20
C ALA A 461 9.12 10.37 -8.31
N VAL A 462 7.84 10.34 -7.91
CA VAL A 462 7.16 9.15 -7.42
C VAL A 462 7.13 8.17 -8.57
N VAL A 463 7.98 7.15 -8.48
CA VAL A 463 7.88 5.94 -9.31
C VAL A 463 6.55 5.28 -8.95
N ASN A 464 5.51 5.60 -9.71
CA ASN A 464 4.18 5.04 -9.51
C ASN A 464 4.27 3.52 -9.67
N GLY A 465 3.59 2.77 -8.80
CA GLY A 465 3.57 1.29 -8.88
C GLY A 465 3.09 0.76 -10.23
N ASP A 466 2.27 1.57 -10.93
CA ASP A 466 1.71 1.26 -12.26
C ASP A 466 2.47 1.89 -13.44
N SER A 467 3.49 2.75 -13.21
CA SER A 467 4.28 3.30 -14.32
C SER A 467 5.31 2.28 -14.80
N GLN A 468 5.03 1.61 -15.93
CA GLN A 468 5.89 0.61 -16.58
C GLN A 468 7.16 1.21 -17.25
N GLU A 469 7.57 2.43 -16.86
CA GLU A 469 8.74 3.13 -17.38
C GLU A 469 10.03 2.50 -16.81
N ALA A 470 10.85 1.95 -17.70
CA ALA A 470 12.11 1.26 -17.41
C ALA A 470 12.13 0.38 -16.13
N PRO A 471 11.37 -0.73 -16.06
CA PRO A 471 11.12 -1.47 -14.80
C PRO A 471 12.38 -2.02 -14.08
N TRP A 472 13.51 -2.13 -14.77
CA TRP A 472 14.81 -2.47 -14.17
C TRP A 472 15.36 -1.39 -13.23
N MET A 473 14.91 -0.14 -13.36
CA MET A 473 15.34 0.98 -12.52
C MET A 473 14.92 0.81 -11.06
N ALA A 474 13.80 0.14 -10.78
CA ALA A 474 13.40 -0.20 -9.42
C ALA A 474 14.49 -1.00 -8.68
N PHE A 475 15.09 -1.99 -9.33
CA PHE A 475 16.19 -2.80 -8.76
C PHE A 475 17.50 -2.01 -8.66
N ALA A 476 17.78 -1.10 -9.60
CA ALA A 476 18.96 -0.23 -9.52
C ALA A 476 18.87 0.73 -8.31
N ILE A 477 17.69 1.33 -8.12
CA ILE A 477 17.36 2.19 -6.98
C ILE A 477 17.36 1.39 -5.66
N GLU A 478 16.78 0.19 -5.64
CA GLU A 478 16.79 -0.70 -4.47
C GLU A 478 18.22 -1.01 -4.02
N GLN A 479 19.12 -1.36 -4.94
CA GLN A 479 20.52 -1.61 -4.58
C GLN A 479 21.27 -0.33 -4.17
N ALA A 480 21.00 0.82 -4.79
CA ALA A 480 21.59 2.09 -4.37
C ALA A 480 21.20 2.44 -2.92
N LYS A 481 19.91 2.25 -2.57
CA LYS A 481 19.40 2.42 -1.20
C LYS A 481 19.91 1.34 -0.24
N LEU A 482 20.01 0.07 -0.65
CA LEU A 482 20.55 -1.01 0.20
C LEU A 482 22.01 -0.77 0.57
N TRP A 483 22.81 -0.29 -0.39
CA TRP A 483 24.26 -0.17 -0.23
C TRP A 483 24.72 1.19 0.27
N HIS A 484 23.92 2.26 0.18
CA HIS A 484 24.23 3.58 0.77
C HIS A 484 25.64 4.15 0.45
N GLY A 485 26.27 3.73 -0.65
CA GLY A 485 27.64 4.13 -1.04
C GLY A 485 28.77 3.23 -0.52
N GLN A 486 28.45 2.10 0.10
CA GLN A 486 29.41 1.07 0.52
C GLN A 486 30.26 0.57 -0.67
N LYS A 487 31.51 0.21 -0.35
CA LYS A 487 32.52 -0.23 -1.32
C LYS A 487 32.31 -1.67 -1.76
N GLU A 488 32.81 -2.00 -2.95
CA GLU A 488 32.76 -3.32 -3.57
C GLU A 488 33.30 -4.47 -2.70
N ASP A 489 34.25 -4.19 -1.79
CA ASP A 489 34.71 -5.18 -0.83
C ASP A 489 33.62 -5.57 0.17
N VAL A 490 32.76 -4.63 0.57
CA VAL A 490 31.60 -4.89 1.44
C VAL A 490 30.49 -5.56 0.64
N ILE A 491 30.19 -5.04 -0.56
CA ILE A 491 29.14 -5.58 -1.45
C ILE A 491 29.45 -7.05 -1.80
N THR A 492 30.68 -7.38 -2.23
CA THR A 492 31.04 -8.72 -2.70
C THR A 492 30.92 -9.82 -1.64
N LYS A 493 30.89 -9.46 -0.35
CA LYS A 493 30.69 -10.38 0.77
C LYS A 493 29.23 -10.85 0.89
N THR A 494 28.29 -10.15 0.23
CA THR A 494 26.85 -10.45 0.25
C THR A 494 26.32 -10.80 -1.14
N ILE A 495 26.73 -10.07 -2.18
CA ILE A 495 26.31 -10.29 -3.55
C ILE A 495 27.46 -10.02 -4.51
N ASN A 496 27.71 -10.98 -5.40
CA ASN A 496 28.62 -10.79 -6.52
C ASN A 496 27.77 -10.75 -7.80
N TYR A 497 27.58 -9.54 -8.34
CA TYR A 497 26.82 -9.31 -9.57
C TYR A 497 27.36 -10.10 -10.77
N HIS A 498 28.67 -10.38 -10.87
CA HIS A 498 29.21 -11.25 -11.92
C HIS A 498 28.63 -12.67 -11.84
N HIS A 499 28.64 -13.27 -10.64
CA HIS A 499 28.08 -14.60 -10.42
C HIS A 499 26.56 -14.63 -10.70
N GLU A 500 25.82 -13.61 -10.22
CA GLU A 500 24.37 -13.52 -10.46
C GLU A 500 23.99 -13.40 -11.96
N VAL A 501 24.87 -12.89 -12.82
CA VAL A 501 24.67 -12.86 -14.29
C VAL A 501 25.30 -14.04 -15.03
N GLY A 502 25.91 -15.00 -14.32
CA GLY A 502 26.50 -16.22 -14.89
C GLY A 502 27.96 -16.10 -15.32
N SER A 503 28.70 -15.09 -14.86
CA SER A 503 30.14 -14.97 -15.07
C SER A 503 30.94 -15.69 -13.98
N ALA A 504 32.09 -16.24 -14.37
CA ALA A 504 33.00 -16.97 -13.48
C ALA A 504 33.88 -16.08 -12.57
N LEU A 505 33.80 -14.75 -12.70
CA LEU A 505 34.56 -13.81 -11.85
C LEU A 505 34.09 -13.89 -10.39
N LYS A 506 35.00 -14.29 -9.50
CA LYS A 506 34.67 -14.70 -8.11
C LYS A 506 34.53 -13.54 -7.11
N SER A 507 34.91 -12.32 -7.49
CA SER A 507 34.87 -11.13 -6.64
C SER A 507 34.48 -9.91 -7.47
N LEU A 508 33.88 -8.90 -6.83
CA LEU A 508 33.75 -7.55 -7.40
C LEU A 508 35.03 -6.72 -7.23
N VAL A 509 35.93 -7.12 -6.32
CA VAL A 509 37.03 -6.28 -5.84
C VAL A 509 38.19 -6.18 -6.84
N GLY A 510 38.65 -4.95 -7.07
CA GLY A 510 39.90 -4.61 -7.73
C GLY A 510 39.74 -4.28 -9.20
N ASP A 511 40.65 -3.44 -9.72
CA ASP A 511 40.54 -2.80 -11.05
C ASP A 511 40.46 -3.78 -12.24
N GLY A 512 40.78 -5.07 -12.03
CA GLY A 512 40.61 -6.14 -13.02
C GLY A 512 39.20 -6.77 -13.08
N ASN A 513 38.30 -6.45 -12.15
CA ASN A 513 36.94 -7.02 -12.04
C ASN A 513 35.83 -5.95 -12.24
N PRO A 514 35.79 -5.22 -13.37
CA PRO A 514 34.85 -4.09 -13.55
C PRO A 514 33.39 -4.55 -13.64
N TRP A 515 32.64 -4.39 -12.56
CA TRP A 515 31.30 -4.98 -12.40
C TRP A 515 30.12 -4.14 -12.87
N CYS A 516 30.34 -2.94 -13.41
CA CYS A 516 29.29 -2.02 -13.89
C CYS A 516 28.28 -2.69 -14.86
N ALA A 517 28.77 -3.38 -15.89
CA ALA A 517 27.93 -4.07 -16.87
C ALA A 517 27.18 -5.28 -16.28
N SER A 518 27.78 -5.97 -15.30
CA SER A 518 27.12 -7.06 -14.59
C SER A 518 26.02 -6.55 -13.67
N PHE A 519 26.19 -5.38 -13.03
CA PHE A 519 25.11 -4.71 -12.30
C PHE A 519 23.95 -4.31 -13.23
N VAL A 520 24.22 -3.71 -14.38
CA VAL A 520 23.20 -3.36 -15.39
C VAL A 520 22.44 -4.61 -15.88
N ASN A 521 23.17 -5.66 -16.29
CA ASN A 521 22.57 -6.93 -16.70
C ASN A 521 21.79 -7.62 -15.57
N TRP A 522 22.21 -7.45 -14.31
CA TRP A 522 21.51 -7.98 -13.13
C TRP A 522 20.15 -7.31 -12.93
N CYS A 523 20.08 -5.97 -12.94
CA CYS A 523 18.82 -5.23 -12.83
C CYS A 523 17.84 -5.63 -13.94
N LEU A 524 18.34 -5.77 -15.18
CA LEU A 524 17.58 -6.23 -16.33
C LEU A 524 17.07 -7.68 -16.16
N LYS A 525 17.92 -8.60 -15.67
CA LYS A 525 17.57 -10.00 -15.37
C LYS A 525 16.50 -10.11 -14.28
N LYS A 526 16.58 -9.31 -13.21
CA LYS A 526 15.54 -9.28 -12.15
C LYS A 526 14.20 -8.78 -12.73
N ALA A 527 14.25 -7.75 -13.58
CA ALA A 527 13.11 -7.24 -14.35
C ALA A 527 12.68 -8.12 -15.55
N LYS A 528 13.21 -9.34 -15.71
CA LYS A 528 12.89 -10.31 -16.76
C LYS A 528 13.26 -9.91 -18.21
N TYR A 529 14.07 -8.86 -18.39
CA TYR A 529 14.62 -8.50 -19.70
C TYR A 529 15.83 -9.40 -20.06
N LYS A 530 16.06 -9.60 -21.35
CA LYS A 530 17.21 -10.35 -21.86
C LYS A 530 18.52 -9.60 -21.57
N MET A 531 19.51 -10.31 -21.05
CA MET A 531 20.88 -9.81 -20.87
C MET A 531 21.64 -9.74 -22.21
N THR A 532 22.82 -9.13 -22.19
CA THR A 532 23.80 -9.28 -23.27
C THR A 532 24.47 -10.65 -23.24
N ALA A 533 25.10 -11.07 -24.34
CA ALA A 533 25.78 -12.37 -24.43
C ALA A 533 27.11 -12.42 -23.63
N ALA A 534 27.66 -11.26 -23.26
CA ALA A 534 28.86 -11.14 -22.43
C ALA A 534 28.59 -10.16 -21.26
N PRO A 535 27.84 -10.57 -20.22
CA PRO A 535 27.35 -9.66 -19.18
C PRO A 535 28.38 -8.82 -18.41
N PRO A 536 29.66 -9.22 -18.25
CA PRO A 536 30.69 -8.36 -17.65
C PRO A 536 31.24 -7.26 -18.57
N ASP A 537 31.08 -7.35 -19.89
CA ASP A 537 31.62 -6.35 -20.80
C ASP A 537 30.66 -5.15 -20.96
N SER A 538 31.13 -3.97 -20.56
CA SER A 538 30.49 -2.67 -20.81
C SER A 538 30.11 -2.42 -22.27
N GLN A 539 30.86 -2.94 -23.24
CA GLN A 539 30.61 -2.73 -24.67
C GLN A 539 29.57 -3.70 -25.24
N SER A 540 29.25 -4.79 -24.55
CA SER A 540 28.35 -5.84 -25.05
C SER A 540 26.94 -5.34 -25.42
N PHE A 541 26.44 -4.28 -24.76
CA PHE A 541 25.18 -3.62 -25.12
C PHE A 541 25.20 -2.98 -26.52
N ARG A 542 26.38 -2.60 -27.02
CA ARG A 542 26.58 -2.02 -28.36
C ARG A 542 26.55 -3.06 -29.48
N HIS A 543 26.65 -4.35 -29.12
CA HIS A 543 26.89 -5.46 -30.03
C HIS A 543 25.86 -6.59 -29.86
N SER A 544 24.87 -6.43 -28.97
CA SER A 544 23.85 -7.43 -28.68
C SER A 544 22.53 -7.06 -29.34
N GLY A 545 21.99 -7.96 -30.19
CA GLY A 545 20.67 -7.80 -30.80
C GLY A 545 19.48 -7.79 -29.82
N ASN A 546 19.72 -7.96 -28.51
CA ASN A 546 18.71 -7.72 -27.47
C ASN A 546 18.52 -6.23 -27.15
N PHE A 547 19.41 -5.35 -27.64
CA PHE A 547 19.42 -3.91 -27.35
C PHE A 547 19.46 -3.09 -28.63
N VAL A 548 18.81 -1.93 -28.61
CA VAL A 548 18.75 -0.99 -29.73
C VAL A 548 19.26 0.38 -29.27
N LYS A 549 20.08 1.01 -30.11
CA LYS A 549 20.60 2.36 -29.86
C LYS A 549 19.50 3.40 -30.07
N ILE A 550 19.49 4.43 -29.22
CA ILE A 550 18.67 5.64 -29.38
C ILE A 550 19.56 6.89 -29.33
N ASP A 551 19.13 7.97 -29.98
CA ASP A 551 19.95 9.16 -30.22
C ASP A 551 19.97 10.17 -29.07
N LYS A 552 18.99 10.07 -28.15
CA LYS A 552 18.82 10.96 -27.00
C LYS A 552 18.63 10.12 -25.73
N PRO A 553 19.08 10.61 -24.55
CA PRO A 553 18.90 9.89 -23.30
C PRO A 553 17.44 9.91 -22.85
N VAL A 554 16.91 8.76 -22.42
CA VAL A 554 15.62 8.62 -21.72
C VAL A 554 15.83 7.90 -20.40
N PHE A 555 14.86 7.99 -19.48
CA PHE A 555 14.95 7.35 -18.17
C PHE A 555 15.20 5.84 -18.30
N GLY A 556 16.18 5.35 -17.55
CA GLY A 556 16.60 3.95 -17.53
C GLY A 556 17.33 3.44 -18.78
N ALA A 557 17.61 4.27 -19.79
CA ALA A 557 18.45 3.84 -20.91
C ALA A 557 19.88 3.51 -20.43
N VAL A 558 20.49 2.45 -20.96
CA VAL A 558 21.88 2.09 -20.67
C VAL A 558 22.80 3.04 -21.45
N ALA A 559 23.46 3.96 -20.76
CA ALA A 559 24.50 4.80 -21.33
C ALA A 559 25.83 4.03 -21.35
N VAL A 560 26.42 3.88 -22.54
CA VAL A 560 27.69 3.14 -22.72
C VAL A 560 28.82 4.09 -23.07
N TYR A 561 29.90 4.03 -22.29
CA TYR A 561 31.11 4.81 -22.46
C TYR A 561 32.30 3.90 -22.77
N LYS A 562 33.29 4.42 -23.49
CA LYS A 562 34.55 3.73 -23.81
C LYS A 562 35.73 4.63 -23.49
N HIS A 563 36.40 4.34 -22.38
CA HIS A 563 37.59 5.05 -21.91
C HIS A 563 38.86 4.47 -22.54
N ARG A 564 40.00 5.17 -22.39
CA ARG A 564 41.29 4.73 -22.95
C ARG A 564 41.76 3.37 -22.39
N LYS A 565 41.44 3.03 -21.14
CA LYS A 565 41.85 1.78 -20.49
C LYS A 565 40.70 0.79 -20.18
N GLY A 566 39.46 1.15 -20.47
CA GLY A 566 38.30 0.36 -20.04
C GLY A 566 37.02 0.74 -20.77
N GLY A 567 35.91 0.73 -20.06
CA GLY A 567 34.59 1.13 -20.53
C GLY A 567 33.60 1.06 -19.37
N HIS A 568 32.49 1.78 -19.48
CA HIS A 568 31.51 1.89 -18.41
C HIS A 568 30.09 1.75 -18.97
N ALA A 569 29.20 1.14 -18.19
CA ALA A 569 27.78 1.00 -18.51
C ALA A 569 26.96 1.25 -17.25
N ALA A 570 26.05 2.22 -17.32
CA ALA A 570 25.16 2.63 -16.23
C ALA A 570 23.82 3.13 -16.80
N PHE A 571 22.80 3.25 -15.95
CA PHE A 571 21.50 3.72 -16.36
C PHE A 571 21.40 5.26 -16.30
N VAL A 572 20.83 5.87 -17.34
CA VAL A 572 20.39 7.27 -17.29
C VAL A 572 19.30 7.42 -16.23
N TYR A 573 19.47 8.37 -15.32
CA TYR A 573 18.46 8.71 -14.30
C TYR A 573 17.91 10.12 -14.49
N ALA A 574 18.81 11.11 -14.56
CA ALA A 574 18.48 12.53 -14.69
C ALA A 574 19.42 13.22 -15.70
N GLN A 575 19.33 14.54 -15.81
CA GLN A 575 20.28 15.37 -16.54
C GLN A 575 20.73 16.57 -15.71
N THR A 576 21.85 17.18 -16.07
CA THR A 576 22.27 18.49 -15.56
C THR A 576 21.45 19.62 -16.19
N SER A 577 21.59 20.84 -15.65
CA SER A 577 21.09 22.07 -16.30
C SER A 577 21.66 22.32 -17.70
N THR A 578 22.76 21.66 -18.07
CA THR A 578 23.38 21.67 -19.40
C THR A 578 22.95 20.48 -20.29
N GLY A 579 22.01 19.64 -19.84
CA GLY A 579 21.51 18.48 -20.60
C GLY A 579 22.46 17.28 -20.62
N ALA A 580 23.53 17.27 -19.82
CA ALA A 580 24.42 16.11 -19.70
C ALA A 580 23.77 15.03 -18.80
N PRO A 581 23.78 13.74 -19.19
CA PRO A 581 23.10 12.70 -18.42
C PRO A 581 23.81 12.42 -17.09
N ILE A 582 23.00 12.27 -16.03
CA ILE A 582 23.42 11.80 -14.71
C ILE A 582 23.04 10.33 -14.59
N LEU A 583 23.99 9.51 -14.14
CA LEU A 583 23.96 8.05 -14.28
C LEU A 583 23.86 7.35 -12.92
N LEU A 584 22.91 6.43 -12.79
CA LEU A 584 22.85 5.49 -11.68
C LEU A 584 23.50 4.16 -12.11
N GLY A 585 24.57 3.76 -11.42
CA GLY A 585 25.36 2.60 -11.83
C GLY A 585 26.31 2.09 -10.75
N GLY A 586 26.58 0.79 -10.82
CA GLY A 586 27.59 0.11 -10.01
C GLY A 586 29.00 0.25 -10.59
N ASN A 587 30.00 -0.01 -9.76
CA ASN A 587 31.41 0.29 -10.00
C ASN A 587 31.67 1.73 -10.47
N GLN A 588 30.98 2.71 -9.89
CA GLN A 588 31.37 4.13 -9.97
C GLN A 588 32.07 4.46 -8.65
N SER A 589 33.36 4.81 -8.67
CA SER A 589 34.18 4.91 -7.45
C SER A 589 34.01 3.69 -6.53
N ASP A 590 34.12 2.49 -7.11
CA ASP A 590 34.01 1.17 -6.43
C ASP A 590 32.68 0.91 -5.70
N ALA A 591 31.62 1.66 -6.02
CA ALA A 591 30.34 1.63 -5.30
C ALA A 591 29.14 1.76 -6.26
N ILE A 592 27.92 1.78 -5.69
CA ILE A 592 26.69 2.18 -6.39
C ILE A 592 26.34 3.60 -5.95
N ASN A 593 26.26 4.53 -6.89
CA ASN A 593 25.95 5.94 -6.64
C ASN A 593 25.45 6.62 -7.93
N PHE A 594 25.06 7.89 -7.80
CA PHE A 594 24.84 8.78 -8.93
C PHE A 594 26.14 9.46 -9.36
N GLY A 595 26.45 9.39 -10.66
CA GLY A 595 27.70 9.89 -11.24
C GLY A 595 27.50 10.57 -12.61
N MET A 596 28.60 11.03 -13.19
CA MET A 596 28.67 11.54 -14.56
C MET A 596 29.96 11.06 -15.21
N GLN A 597 29.91 10.88 -16.53
CA GLN A 597 31.03 10.43 -17.36
C GLN A 597 31.32 11.46 -18.46
N LEU A 598 32.53 11.44 -19.03
CA LEU A 598 32.93 12.45 -20.02
C LEU A 598 32.10 12.31 -21.32
N PRO A 599 31.46 13.40 -21.82
CA PRO A 599 30.63 13.33 -23.03
C PRO A 599 31.37 12.81 -24.28
N SER A 600 32.68 13.07 -24.39
CA SER A 600 33.54 12.58 -25.49
C SER A 600 33.74 11.05 -25.48
N GLU A 601 33.56 10.40 -24.33
CA GLU A 601 33.73 8.95 -24.16
C GLU A 601 32.44 8.16 -24.40
N LEU A 602 31.28 8.83 -24.47
CA LEU A 602 29.98 8.24 -24.81
C LEU A 602 30.02 7.56 -26.19
N LYS A 603 29.36 6.42 -26.31
CA LYS A 603 29.19 5.67 -27.57
C LYS A 603 27.71 5.48 -27.97
N GLY A 604 26.81 5.61 -27.00
CA GLY A 604 25.36 5.73 -27.23
C GLY A 604 24.54 5.44 -25.99
N PHE A 605 23.23 5.67 -26.11
CA PHE A 605 22.22 5.19 -25.19
C PHE A 605 21.55 3.96 -25.81
N TYR A 606 21.32 2.93 -25.01
CA TYR A 606 20.82 1.64 -25.46
C TYR A 606 19.64 1.20 -24.59
N VAL A 607 18.55 0.76 -25.22
CA VAL A 607 17.37 0.20 -24.53
C VAL A 607 17.15 -1.24 -24.95
N PRO A 608 16.56 -2.11 -24.11
CA PRO A 608 16.12 -3.43 -24.54
C PRO A 608 15.17 -3.31 -25.74
N ALA A 609 15.29 -4.19 -26.73
CA ALA A 609 14.50 -4.12 -27.97
C ALA A 609 12.97 -4.10 -27.70
N ALA A 610 12.51 -4.83 -26.68
CA ALA A 610 11.11 -4.84 -26.25
C ALA A 610 10.61 -3.50 -25.65
N TYR A 611 11.51 -2.60 -25.26
CA TYR A 611 11.20 -1.26 -24.73
C TYR A 611 11.36 -0.15 -25.78
N LEU A 612 11.92 -0.45 -26.97
CA LEU A 612 12.24 0.54 -28.00
C LEU A 612 11.04 1.42 -28.37
N LYS A 613 9.86 0.83 -28.58
CA LYS A 613 8.64 1.58 -28.95
C LYS A 613 8.29 2.64 -27.89
N PHE A 614 8.32 2.26 -26.62
CA PHE A 614 8.04 3.18 -25.51
C PHE A 614 9.09 4.30 -25.44
N ALA A 615 10.38 3.97 -25.58
CA ALA A 615 11.45 4.96 -25.62
C ALA A 615 11.30 5.94 -26.81
N GLN A 616 10.93 5.45 -27.99
CA GLN A 616 10.63 6.29 -29.17
C GLN A 616 9.42 7.18 -28.93
N GLU A 617 8.36 6.67 -28.31
CA GLU A 617 7.18 7.47 -27.93
C GLU A 617 7.53 8.59 -26.94
N GLN A 618 8.37 8.34 -25.91
CA GLN A 618 8.81 9.39 -24.98
C GLN A 618 9.66 10.46 -25.66
N LEU A 619 10.54 10.07 -26.60
CA LEU A 619 11.33 11.01 -27.40
C LEU A 619 10.47 11.83 -28.36
N ALA A 620 9.44 11.24 -28.96
CA ALA A 620 8.49 11.93 -29.83
C ALA A 620 7.60 12.91 -29.04
N LYS A 621 7.20 12.55 -27.81
CA LYS A 621 6.48 13.42 -26.86
C LYS A 621 7.37 14.53 -26.25
N GLY A 622 8.65 14.58 -26.59
CA GLY A 622 9.59 15.60 -26.10
C GLY A 622 9.86 15.55 -24.59
N VAL A 623 9.62 14.41 -23.93
CA VAL A 623 9.70 14.28 -22.47
C VAL A 623 11.16 14.44 -22.02
N LYS A 624 11.44 15.58 -21.38
CA LYS A 624 12.75 15.91 -20.83
C LYS A 624 12.97 15.16 -19.51
N LEU A 625 14.19 14.64 -19.32
CA LEU A 625 14.69 14.15 -18.04
C LEU A 625 14.60 15.24 -16.96
N GLU A 626 14.53 14.81 -15.70
CA GLU A 626 14.62 15.69 -14.54
C GLU A 626 15.99 16.40 -14.47
N THR A 627 16.00 17.65 -14.05
CA THR A 627 17.20 18.48 -13.96
C THR A 627 17.71 18.51 -12.52
N SER A 628 18.87 17.90 -12.24
CA SER A 628 19.44 17.81 -10.89
C SER A 628 20.98 17.85 -10.93
N THR A 629 21.65 17.51 -9.83
CA THR A 629 23.10 17.23 -9.81
C THR A 629 23.40 15.87 -9.18
N PRO A 630 24.55 15.25 -9.49
CA PRO A 630 24.94 14.00 -8.84
C PRO A 630 25.18 14.15 -7.33
N LYS A 631 25.46 15.36 -6.82
CA LYS A 631 25.57 15.55 -5.37
C LYS A 631 24.18 15.40 -4.74
N ASP A 632 23.21 16.14 -5.25
CA ASP A 632 21.90 16.26 -4.61
C ASP A 632 21.12 14.94 -4.70
N LEU A 633 21.24 14.19 -5.80
CA LEU A 633 20.71 12.82 -5.91
C LEU A 633 21.41 11.82 -4.96
N ASN A 634 22.72 11.95 -4.70
CA ASN A 634 23.36 11.09 -3.69
C ASN A 634 22.91 11.47 -2.28
N ASP A 635 22.75 12.77 -1.97
CA ASP A 635 22.26 13.22 -0.67
C ASP A 635 20.79 12.78 -0.42
N GLU A 636 19.92 12.93 -1.42
CA GLU A 636 18.51 12.50 -1.41
C GLU A 636 18.37 11.00 -1.12
N PHE A 637 19.17 10.17 -1.79
CA PHE A 637 19.16 8.71 -1.60
C PHE A 637 20.05 8.24 -0.43
N HIS A 638 20.65 9.17 0.31
CA HIS A 638 21.55 8.94 1.45
C HIS A 638 22.74 8.03 1.10
N ILE A 639 23.40 8.32 -0.02
CA ILE A 639 24.53 7.57 -0.59
C ILE A 639 25.84 8.29 -0.25
N THR A 640 26.50 7.84 0.81
CA THR A 640 27.78 8.42 1.28
C THR A 640 28.94 7.53 0.86
N PHE A 641 29.79 8.01 -0.04
CA PHE A 641 30.92 7.24 -0.58
C PHE A 641 32.21 8.06 -0.70
N SER A 642 33.33 7.44 -0.34
CA SER A 642 34.67 7.99 -0.58
C SER A 642 35.01 7.88 -2.06
N LYS A 643 34.95 9.00 -2.78
CA LYS A 643 35.39 9.12 -4.18
C LYS A 643 36.81 8.56 -4.34
N LYS A 644 37.01 7.70 -5.33
CA LYS A 644 38.33 7.19 -5.68
C LYS A 644 39.22 8.38 -6.07
N LYS A 645 40.52 8.35 -5.73
CA LYS A 645 41.44 9.46 -6.05
C LYS A 645 41.38 9.78 -7.55
N LYS A 646 41.48 11.08 -7.92
CA LYS A 646 41.38 11.53 -9.33
C LYS A 646 42.19 10.61 -10.25
N ASN A 647 41.54 10.16 -11.33
CA ASN A 647 42.05 9.22 -12.35
C ASN A 647 41.90 7.72 -12.05
N ALA A 648 41.18 7.30 -11.01
CA ALA A 648 40.89 5.89 -10.76
C ALA A 648 39.49 5.42 -11.24
N ASP A 649 38.65 6.36 -11.69
CA ASP A 649 37.50 6.14 -12.57
C ASP A 649 37.87 6.59 -14.02
N ARG A 650 38.90 5.98 -14.65
CA ARG A 650 39.43 6.32 -16.00
C ARG A 650 40.07 5.12 -16.73
#